data_AF-A0A1Q9LDX3-F1
#
_entry.id   AF-A0A1Q9LDX3-F1
#
_cell.length_a   1.000
_cell.length_b   1.000
_cell.length_c   1.000
_cell.angle_alpha   90.00
_cell.angle_beta   90.00
_cell.angle_gamma   90.00
#
_symmetry.space_group_name_H-M   'P 1'
#
loop_
_entity.id
_entity.type
_entity.pdbx_description
1 polymer ?
#
loop_
_entity_poly.entity_id
_entity_poly.type
_entity_poly.pdbx_seq_one_letter_code
_entity_poly.pdbx_strand_id
1 'polypeptide(L)'
;MPDAVEPGAVTACTVVHRADLPAARETARTFRAQHPGAAFVTLLVDAEDPDALSPADLGVGPGELAALATGHTAEEACAALRPRLLEQLLDQGARAVLYLAPRVRVHAPLVRVVDALADAAVVLVPKVLRPLPSDGLRPTPADLLAAGVYDDGLLAVAPGAEQFLQAWAEACLADPGRASAFLDSAPALVDHRVLRDPGLAVSRWNAGQRPLGRDADGNLTAGGAPLRTLDLTGFDQRKPWLLTAAYAEHPRVLLSEHPLLNQLCAEYAEDGDPPPATTRFGCLPDGTTFPPSLRAAYRAERPPAAGVDAAAFLRWACACPADQPDATRWALALWTDDPDLRERFPEPFGADATAYRDWCAADGVLTGRLHQRAVPGQAADVALIDQIGVSVVGTGPLADRLRLAAAASGLPTSDDPVYPVVLATDGVAGIPRQRHVVVVREEYGPVPVRADERWLVWPATSPAPDGVATHTVPLPVADPGARDDLARDEARAHLGLGAEPAFVALADQADDVLAAFRAAFPTRDDVRLLLLVPDALARTEAAERLRLSVAHEPRVRLVTEEGAFARAADAATWAVSLHQPGDPHTARVNRWLTGLSLRGVPLITVGGGTAAELLHGDGCVVLPVDEFAADTMVAGAVRDLADDHVTADKLGQAARAHLLDALAPAATGEVVRRRVELAYRSWRAGRALATAAEDDPLRALRAARHALHRRPDTEAGYKIPMAPQLRRAVLRVLAHYDSHLTSVLGSLVDGIERTAVELVERQERFAAPDSDLLRADLDLVVDRTSALGRQVSAVHDEVLRLKTAGVGPLPPAPVPDEVAQLRDALAAAQTRMDALEARLSSGQSSSWAADHALRATDALRRVVVRQQERAHPTDTASSLVLCDAGLLRLPARDSVMSAVLSSNGVWEPEVCDLVDALIEPESVFLDIGAYVGYHAIRVLSRLGTAGTVVAVEPDPDAVALLRHNVEENVAEPVAARLGVVAAAAWDAPTTLAGSLAAGGGLSVAPSVAPPSAESVTTDTPGDVTVPGVRLDRELDAVAAASGQRLSVVKVDVPGRGHRALGGLVRRLRKDRPHVIFGIDGPMTSGFGDDPAVVLREFQTWGYELVPLGSEVAAGVGEVVAAVSSGALRTVWLRPVTGR
;
A
#
# COMPACT_ATOMS: atom_id res chain seq x y z
N MET A 1 8.24 70.29 -29.86
CA MET A 1 7.43 69.73 -28.77
C MET A 1 6.43 68.79 -29.43
N PRO A 2 6.55 67.48 -29.24
CA PRO A 2 5.46 66.56 -29.50
C PRO A 2 4.49 66.61 -28.30
N ASP A 3 3.19 66.60 -28.59
CA ASP A 3 2.12 66.64 -27.60
C ASP A 3 2.23 65.44 -26.64
N ALA A 4 2.35 65.74 -25.34
CA ALA A 4 2.27 64.75 -24.28
C ALA A 4 0.88 64.10 -24.31
N VAL A 5 0.85 62.77 -24.37
CA VAL A 5 -0.37 61.97 -24.30
C VAL A 5 -1.14 62.35 -23.03
N GLU A 6 -2.39 62.81 -23.17
CA GLU A 6 -3.23 63.13 -22.01
C GLU A 6 -3.35 61.91 -21.07
N PRO A 7 -3.33 62.11 -19.74
CA PRO A 7 -3.32 61.03 -18.74
C PRO A 7 -4.58 60.15 -18.70
N GLY A 8 -5.53 60.31 -19.63
CA GLY A 8 -6.73 59.47 -19.80
C GLY A 8 -6.66 58.45 -20.95
N ALA A 9 -5.53 58.30 -21.64
CA ALA A 9 -5.45 57.51 -22.89
C ALA A 9 -4.80 56.11 -22.76
N VAL A 10 -4.56 55.60 -21.54
CA VAL A 10 -3.91 54.31 -21.31
C VAL A 10 -4.93 53.25 -20.88
N THR A 11 -4.96 52.14 -21.61
CA THR A 11 -5.78 50.98 -21.29
C THR A 11 -4.87 49.85 -20.81
N ALA A 12 -5.09 49.35 -19.60
CA ALA A 12 -4.42 48.12 -19.14
C ALA A 12 -5.29 46.89 -19.44
N CYS A 13 -4.66 45.73 -19.57
CA CYS A 13 -5.37 44.48 -19.72
C CYS A 13 -4.66 43.29 -19.09
N THR A 14 -5.42 42.23 -18.85
CA THR A 14 -4.90 40.93 -18.42
C THR A 14 -5.72 39.79 -19.04
N VAL A 15 -5.13 38.61 -19.13
CA VAL A 15 -5.78 37.38 -19.59
C VAL A 15 -5.63 36.33 -18.50
N VAL A 16 -6.74 35.75 -18.08
CA VAL A 16 -6.78 34.81 -16.95
C VAL A 16 -7.71 33.63 -17.22
N HIS A 17 -7.44 32.56 -16.49
CA HIS A 17 -8.42 31.52 -16.20
C HIS A 17 -9.04 31.75 -14.81
N ARG A 18 -10.12 31.04 -14.49
CA ARG A 18 -10.96 31.29 -13.30
C ARG A 18 -10.19 31.32 -11.98
N ALA A 19 -9.18 30.47 -11.82
CA ALA A 19 -8.40 30.38 -10.59
C ALA A 19 -7.53 31.63 -10.33
N ASP A 20 -7.16 32.39 -11.38
CA ASP A 20 -6.38 33.61 -11.27
C ASP A 20 -7.25 34.89 -11.25
N LEU A 21 -8.58 34.76 -11.33
CA LEU A 21 -9.49 35.90 -11.33
C LEU A 21 -9.37 36.79 -10.07
N PRO A 22 -9.23 36.25 -8.84
CA PRO A 22 -8.99 37.09 -7.66
C PRO A 22 -7.69 37.90 -7.76
N ALA A 23 -6.61 37.27 -8.24
CA ALA A 23 -5.33 37.93 -8.42
C ALA A 23 -5.42 39.04 -9.48
N ALA A 24 -6.09 38.79 -10.61
CA ALA A 24 -6.34 39.80 -11.65
C ALA A 24 -7.12 41.00 -11.11
N ARG A 25 -8.09 40.79 -10.22
CA ARG A 25 -8.83 41.89 -9.56
C ARG A 25 -7.91 42.73 -8.67
N GLU A 26 -6.98 42.10 -7.95
CA GLU A 26 -5.98 42.82 -7.14
C GLU A 26 -4.96 43.59 -8.02
N THR A 27 -4.51 42.99 -9.12
CA THR A 27 -3.68 43.67 -10.12
C THR A 27 -4.40 44.90 -10.69
N ALA A 28 -5.68 44.76 -11.06
CA ALA A 28 -6.50 45.87 -11.53
C ALA A 28 -6.68 46.96 -10.46
N ARG A 29 -6.86 46.57 -9.18
CA ARG A 29 -6.99 47.50 -8.04
C ARG A 29 -5.70 48.31 -7.84
N THR A 30 -4.56 47.64 -7.76
CA THR A 30 -3.25 48.30 -7.54
C THR A 30 -2.86 49.18 -8.73
N PHE A 31 -3.16 48.75 -9.97
CA PHE A 31 -2.96 49.58 -11.16
C PHE A 31 -3.81 50.86 -11.13
N ARG A 32 -5.13 50.74 -10.88
CA ARG A 32 -6.04 51.91 -10.84
C ARG A 32 -5.70 52.88 -9.70
N ALA A 33 -5.13 52.40 -8.60
CA ALA A 33 -4.64 53.25 -7.52
C ALA A 33 -3.49 54.18 -7.96
N GLN A 34 -2.64 53.71 -8.88
CA GLN A 34 -1.51 54.47 -9.43
C GLN A 34 -1.87 55.23 -10.72
N HIS A 35 -2.95 54.83 -11.41
CA HIS A 35 -3.45 55.43 -12.65
C HIS A 35 -4.96 55.73 -12.57
N PRO A 36 -5.38 56.76 -11.81
CA PRO A 36 -6.80 57.11 -11.69
C PRO A 36 -7.42 57.46 -13.05
N GLY A 37 -8.54 56.83 -13.39
CA GLY A 37 -9.27 57.07 -14.65
C GLY A 37 -8.83 56.21 -15.84
N ALA A 38 -7.78 55.40 -15.70
CA ALA A 38 -7.38 54.44 -16.73
C ALA A 38 -8.34 53.22 -16.80
N ALA A 39 -8.59 52.71 -18.00
CA ALA A 39 -9.37 51.50 -18.20
C ALA A 39 -8.54 50.25 -17.88
N PHE A 40 -9.19 49.19 -17.39
CA PHE A 40 -8.56 47.88 -17.18
C PHE A 40 -9.50 46.79 -17.67
N VAL A 41 -9.06 46.01 -18.67
CA VAL A 41 -9.84 44.97 -19.36
C VAL A 41 -9.34 43.59 -18.97
N THR A 42 -10.25 42.69 -18.58
CA THR A 42 -9.92 41.30 -18.23
C THR A 42 -10.55 40.36 -19.25
N LEU A 43 -9.77 39.44 -19.80
CA LEU A 43 -10.25 38.31 -20.61
C LEU A 43 -10.25 37.04 -19.76
N LEU A 44 -11.40 36.38 -19.63
CA LEU A 44 -11.59 35.12 -18.91
C LEU A 44 -11.76 33.96 -19.89
N VAL A 45 -10.81 33.02 -19.91
CA VAL A 45 -10.71 32.01 -21.00
C VAL A 45 -11.60 30.79 -20.79
N ASP A 46 -11.87 30.42 -19.53
CA ASP A 46 -12.43 29.12 -19.17
C ASP A 46 -13.79 29.18 -18.43
N ALA A 47 -14.30 30.39 -18.16
CA ALA A 47 -15.57 30.63 -17.47
C ALA A 47 -16.26 31.90 -18.01
N GLU A 48 -17.49 32.13 -17.55
CA GLU A 48 -18.24 33.36 -17.83
C GLU A 48 -18.25 34.26 -16.59
N ASP A 49 -18.01 35.56 -16.78
CA ASP A 49 -18.12 36.60 -15.75
C ASP A 49 -18.67 37.87 -16.43
N PRO A 50 -19.72 38.52 -15.89
CA PRO A 50 -20.30 39.74 -16.49
C PRO A 50 -19.33 40.91 -16.66
N ASP A 51 -18.28 40.97 -15.82
CA ASP A 51 -17.30 42.05 -15.80
C ASP A 51 -16.02 41.70 -16.60
N ALA A 52 -15.98 40.56 -17.30
CA ALA A 52 -14.86 40.11 -18.12
C ALA A 52 -15.28 39.75 -19.54
N LEU A 53 -14.36 39.91 -20.49
CA LEU A 53 -14.54 39.43 -21.87
C LEU A 53 -14.41 37.90 -21.92
N SER A 54 -15.10 37.29 -22.87
CA SER A 54 -14.99 35.87 -23.22
C SER A 54 -14.17 35.68 -24.50
N PRO A 55 -13.66 34.47 -24.79
CA PRO A 55 -13.00 34.18 -26.07
C PRO A 55 -13.89 34.45 -27.29
N ALA A 56 -15.22 34.34 -27.15
CA ALA A 56 -16.15 34.64 -28.24
C ALA A 56 -16.13 36.12 -28.63
N ASP A 57 -15.86 37.02 -27.69
CA ASP A 57 -15.72 38.46 -27.94
C ASP A 57 -14.47 38.80 -28.77
N LEU A 58 -13.50 37.88 -28.82
CA LEU A 58 -12.30 37.92 -29.69
C LEU A 58 -12.50 37.19 -31.03
N GLY A 59 -13.71 36.69 -31.30
CA GLY A 59 -14.00 35.88 -32.49
C GLY A 59 -13.55 34.42 -32.40
N VAL A 60 -13.16 33.92 -31.23
CA VAL A 60 -12.76 32.52 -31.03
C VAL A 60 -14.02 31.65 -30.91
N GLY A 61 -14.33 30.91 -31.98
CA GLY A 61 -15.49 30.02 -32.02
C GLY A 61 -15.33 28.76 -31.16
N PRO A 62 -16.43 28.01 -30.90
CA PRO A 62 -16.40 26.82 -30.04
C PRO A 62 -15.46 25.71 -30.54
N GLY A 63 -15.30 25.56 -31.86
CA GLY A 63 -14.36 24.59 -32.44
C GLY A 63 -12.89 24.96 -32.22
N GLU A 64 -12.55 26.25 -32.38
CA GLU A 64 -11.18 26.75 -32.12
C GLU A 64 -10.86 26.67 -30.63
N LEU A 65 -11.81 27.01 -29.77
CA LEU A 65 -11.66 26.88 -28.32
C LEU A 65 -11.51 25.42 -27.88
N ALA A 66 -12.21 24.47 -28.52
CA ALA A 66 -12.04 23.04 -28.25
C ALA A 66 -10.66 22.52 -28.71
N ALA A 67 -10.14 23.04 -29.83
CA ALA A 67 -8.78 22.74 -30.28
C ALA A 67 -7.73 23.29 -29.30
N LEU A 68 -7.90 24.52 -28.81
CA LEU A 68 -7.09 25.09 -27.72
C LEU A 68 -7.18 24.24 -26.45
N ALA A 69 -8.38 23.83 -26.03
CA ALA A 69 -8.55 22.99 -24.84
C ALA A 69 -7.83 21.62 -24.94
N THR A 70 -7.80 21.05 -26.14
CA THR A 70 -7.11 19.78 -26.43
C THR A 70 -5.59 19.98 -26.52
N GLY A 71 -5.15 21.05 -27.18
CA GLY A 71 -3.76 21.31 -27.50
C GLY A 71 -2.99 22.11 -26.46
N HIS A 72 -3.64 22.80 -25.52
CA HIS A 72 -3.01 23.78 -24.63
C HIS A 72 -3.52 23.64 -23.18
N THR A 73 -2.68 23.96 -22.21
CA THR A 73 -3.13 24.22 -20.83
C THR A 73 -3.93 25.52 -20.75
N ALA A 74 -4.62 25.78 -19.63
CA ALA A 74 -5.33 27.03 -19.43
C ALA A 74 -4.37 28.24 -19.48
N GLU A 75 -3.19 28.13 -18.87
CA GLU A 75 -2.14 29.16 -18.89
C GLU A 75 -1.58 29.38 -20.31
N GLU A 76 -1.31 28.30 -21.05
CA GLU A 76 -0.86 28.37 -22.44
C GLU A 76 -1.92 28.99 -23.36
N ALA A 77 -3.20 28.69 -23.13
CA ALA A 77 -4.30 29.32 -23.85
C ALA A 77 -4.42 30.82 -23.51
N CYS A 78 -4.19 31.21 -22.25
CA CYS A 78 -4.11 32.63 -21.87
C CYS A 78 -2.95 33.33 -22.60
N ALA A 79 -1.77 32.68 -22.68
CA ALA A 79 -0.62 33.19 -23.41
C ALA A 79 -0.89 33.29 -24.93
N ALA A 80 -1.65 32.37 -25.51
CA ALA A 80 -2.03 32.40 -26.92
C ALA A 80 -3.08 33.46 -27.26
N LEU A 81 -4.00 33.77 -26.33
CA LEU A 81 -5.02 34.79 -26.52
C LEU A 81 -4.56 36.20 -26.14
N ARG A 82 -3.46 36.33 -25.37
CA ARG A 82 -2.87 37.62 -24.97
C ARG A 82 -2.57 38.54 -26.16
N PRO A 83 -1.87 38.12 -27.24
CA PRO A 83 -1.55 39.01 -28.35
C PRO A 83 -2.82 39.43 -29.11
N ARG A 84 -3.81 38.52 -29.21
CA ARG A 84 -5.12 38.81 -29.84
C ARG A 84 -5.92 39.85 -29.05
N LEU A 85 -5.88 39.80 -27.71
CA LEU A 85 -6.51 40.83 -26.87
C LEU A 85 -5.83 42.18 -27.06
N LEU A 86 -4.51 42.21 -27.11
CA LEU A 86 -3.75 43.43 -27.36
C LEU A 86 -4.10 44.04 -28.73
N GLU A 87 -4.14 43.22 -29.77
CA GLU A 87 -4.53 43.61 -31.12
C GLU A 87 -5.96 44.15 -31.17
N GLN A 88 -6.93 43.44 -30.58
CA GLN A 88 -8.33 43.87 -30.53
C GLN A 88 -8.50 45.21 -29.82
N LEU A 89 -7.75 45.47 -28.74
CA LEU A 89 -7.81 46.75 -28.02
C LEU A 89 -7.21 47.90 -28.85
N LEU A 90 -6.17 47.64 -29.66
CA LEU A 90 -5.65 48.62 -30.62
C LEU A 90 -6.66 48.91 -31.73
N ASP A 91 -7.32 47.88 -32.28
CA ASP A 91 -8.38 48.02 -33.29
C ASP A 91 -9.59 48.82 -32.79
N GLN A 92 -9.89 48.73 -31.49
CA GLN A 92 -10.92 49.53 -30.83
C GLN A 92 -10.51 51.00 -30.59
N GLY A 93 -9.29 51.38 -30.99
CA GLY A 93 -8.80 52.76 -30.96
C GLY A 93 -7.96 53.12 -29.72
N ALA A 94 -7.50 52.14 -28.93
CA ALA A 94 -6.58 52.42 -27.83
C ALA A 94 -5.23 52.92 -28.36
N ARG A 95 -4.71 54.02 -27.78
CA ARG A 95 -3.41 54.61 -28.19
C ARG A 95 -2.21 53.97 -27.49
N ALA A 96 -2.42 53.44 -26.29
CA ALA A 96 -1.42 52.73 -25.51
C ALA A 96 -2.10 51.62 -24.71
N VAL A 97 -1.69 50.37 -24.92
CA VAL A 97 -2.22 49.20 -24.21
C VAL A 97 -1.11 48.58 -23.38
N LEU A 98 -1.36 48.42 -22.08
CA LEU A 98 -0.42 47.82 -21.12
C LEU A 98 -0.92 46.44 -20.69
N TYR A 99 -0.15 45.39 -20.94
CA TYR A 99 -0.41 44.08 -20.36
C TYR A 99 0.23 43.97 -18.98
N LEU A 100 -0.56 43.52 -18.01
CA LEU A 100 -0.12 43.16 -16.66
C LEU A 100 -0.56 41.73 -16.35
N ALA A 101 0.38 40.85 -16.02
CA ALA A 101 0.07 39.50 -15.54
C ALA A 101 -0.77 39.56 -14.24
N PRO A 102 -1.62 38.54 -13.99
CA PRO A 102 -2.61 38.58 -12.92
C PRO A 102 -2.05 38.68 -11.50
N ARG A 103 -0.75 38.44 -11.28
CA ARG A 103 -0.09 38.50 -9.96
C ARG A 103 0.90 39.66 -9.85
N VAL A 104 0.75 40.67 -10.70
CA VAL A 104 1.60 41.87 -10.69
C VAL A 104 0.98 42.94 -9.78
N ARG A 105 1.70 43.31 -8.72
CA ARG A 105 1.35 44.45 -7.87
C ARG A 105 2.04 45.71 -8.38
N VAL A 106 1.26 46.79 -8.57
CA VAL A 106 1.78 48.10 -8.97
C VAL A 106 1.98 48.98 -7.73
N HIS A 107 3.24 49.32 -7.44
CA HIS A 107 3.65 50.11 -6.27
C HIS A 107 3.89 51.59 -6.58
N ALA A 108 4.11 51.96 -7.84
CA ALA A 108 4.32 53.33 -8.27
C ALA A 108 3.85 53.56 -9.72
N PRO A 109 3.60 54.81 -10.15
CA PRO A 109 3.12 55.11 -11.50
C PRO A 109 4.06 54.63 -12.61
N LEU A 110 3.49 54.05 -13.67
CA LEU A 110 4.19 53.47 -14.83
C LEU A 110 4.39 54.47 -15.98
N VAL A 111 4.53 55.75 -15.65
CA VAL A 111 4.65 56.86 -16.63
C VAL A 111 5.77 56.61 -17.64
N ARG A 112 6.93 56.12 -17.19
CA ARG A 112 8.07 55.81 -18.08
C ARG A 112 7.78 54.71 -19.11
N VAL A 113 6.86 53.79 -18.80
CA VAL A 113 6.45 52.72 -19.73
C VAL A 113 5.57 53.31 -20.83
N VAL A 114 4.65 54.21 -20.45
CA VAL A 114 3.75 54.90 -21.38
C VAL A 114 4.51 55.91 -22.26
N ASP A 115 5.40 56.72 -21.67
CA ASP A 115 6.22 57.69 -22.41
C ASP A 115 7.09 57.01 -23.47
N ALA A 116 7.55 55.78 -23.20
CA ALA A 116 8.35 55.00 -24.13
C ALA A 116 7.58 54.58 -25.40
N LEU A 117 6.24 54.53 -25.36
CA LEU A 117 5.39 54.24 -26.51
C LEU A 117 5.19 55.44 -27.45
N ALA A 118 5.65 56.64 -27.07
CA ALA A 118 5.58 57.81 -27.95
C ALA A 118 6.46 57.65 -29.20
N ASP A 119 7.58 56.93 -29.07
CA ASP A 119 8.59 56.75 -30.13
C ASP A 119 8.79 55.27 -30.52
N ALA A 120 7.97 54.34 -30.01
CA ALA A 120 8.08 52.90 -30.28
C ALA A 120 6.71 52.22 -30.26
N ALA A 121 6.55 51.17 -31.06
CA ALA A 121 5.32 50.38 -31.09
C ALA A 121 5.25 49.33 -29.96
N VAL A 122 6.40 48.86 -29.45
CA VAL A 122 6.47 47.86 -28.37
C VAL A 122 7.47 48.26 -27.28
N VAL A 123 7.09 48.14 -26.01
CA VAL A 123 7.99 48.32 -24.87
C VAL A 123 8.23 47.00 -24.15
N LEU A 124 9.50 46.63 -24.02
CA LEU A 124 9.96 45.38 -23.41
C LEU A 124 10.73 45.67 -22.12
N VAL A 125 10.55 44.81 -21.11
CA VAL A 125 11.29 44.85 -19.85
C VAL A 125 12.14 43.58 -19.75
N PRO A 126 13.46 43.64 -19.54
CA PRO A 126 14.27 42.43 -19.42
C PRO A 126 14.07 41.75 -18.05
N LYS A 127 13.93 40.41 -18.03
CA LYS A 127 13.80 39.63 -16.79
C LYS A 127 15.00 39.80 -15.89
N VAL A 128 16.22 39.90 -16.44
CA VAL A 128 17.46 40.14 -15.69
C VAL A 128 18.29 41.25 -16.34
N LEU A 129 19.04 42.00 -15.53
CA LEU A 129 19.98 43.02 -16.02
C LEU A 129 21.43 42.52 -16.05
N ARG A 130 21.69 41.41 -15.37
CA ARG A 130 22.98 40.71 -15.30
C ARG A 130 22.72 39.21 -15.50
N PRO A 131 23.63 38.45 -16.12
CA PRO A 131 23.48 37.01 -16.31
C PRO A 131 23.21 36.27 -15.00
N LEU A 132 22.42 35.20 -15.05
CA LEU A 132 22.27 34.27 -13.92
C LEU A 132 23.55 33.41 -13.79
N PRO A 133 23.99 33.07 -12.57
CA PRO A 133 25.13 32.18 -12.36
C PRO A 133 24.75 30.70 -12.61
N SER A 134 25.75 29.86 -12.90
CA SER A 134 25.61 28.40 -13.06
C SER A 134 26.03 27.69 -11.77
N ASP A 135 25.21 27.82 -10.73
CA ASP A 135 25.52 27.42 -9.35
C ASP A 135 24.58 26.32 -8.80
N GLY A 136 23.80 25.67 -9.67
CA GLY A 136 22.82 24.65 -9.28
C GLY A 136 21.52 25.21 -8.70
N LEU A 137 21.39 26.53 -8.52
CA LEU A 137 20.18 27.17 -8.01
C LEU A 137 19.21 27.53 -9.14
N ARG A 138 17.92 27.45 -8.84
CA ARG A 138 16.83 27.76 -9.78
C ARG A 138 16.22 29.13 -9.47
N PRO A 139 16.00 30.02 -10.47
CA PRO A 139 16.19 29.77 -11.90
C PRO A 139 17.67 29.79 -12.34
N THR A 140 17.99 28.97 -13.34
CA THR A 140 19.30 28.85 -14.01
C THR A 140 19.34 29.68 -15.31
N PRO A 141 20.52 29.86 -15.93
CA PRO A 141 20.61 30.45 -17.28
C PRO A 141 19.80 29.69 -18.34
N ALA A 142 19.74 28.36 -18.23
CA ALA A 142 18.94 27.54 -19.14
C ALA A 142 17.45 27.79 -18.95
N ASP A 143 16.98 27.90 -17.69
CA ASP A 143 15.59 28.25 -17.39
C ASP A 143 15.23 29.63 -17.97
N LEU A 144 16.15 30.61 -17.87
CA LEU A 144 15.95 31.94 -18.43
C LEU A 144 15.83 31.92 -19.97
N LEU A 145 16.70 31.17 -20.65
CA LEU A 145 16.62 31.05 -22.11
C LEU A 145 15.35 30.33 -22.56
N ALA A 146 14.91 29.32 -21.82
CA ALA A 146 13.65 28.63 -22.09
C ALA A 146 12.44 29.56 -21.88
N ALA A 147 12.48 30.39 -20.83
CA ALA A 147 11.40 31.32 -20.51
C ALA A 147 11.40 32.62 -21.35
N GLY A 148 12.47 32.92 -22.08
CA GLY A 148 12.69 34.20 -22.78
C GLY A 148 13.37 35.26 -21.93
N VAL A 149 14.18 36.12 -22.54
CA VAL A 149 14.95 37.15 -21.81
C VAL A 149 14.13 38.38 -21.45
N TYR A 150 13.02 38.61 -22.16
CA TYR A 150 12.06 39.68 -21.86
C TYR A 150 10.91 39.17 -20.99
N ASP A 151 10.44 40.05 -20.12
CA ASP A 151 9.32 39.79 -19.23
C ASP A 151 8.02 39.83 -20.01
N ASP A 152 7.25 38.76 -19.87
CA ASP A 152 5.98 38.55 -20.53
C ASP A 152 4.79 38.90 -19.62
N GLY A 153 5.06 39.22 -18.35
CA GLY A 153 4.09 39.72 -17.38
C GLY A 153 3.94 41.25 -17.37
N LEU A 154 4.85 41.97 -18.02
CA LEU A 154 4.78 43.41 -18.25
C LEU A 154 5.21 43.77 -19.67
N LEU A 155 4.24 44.05 -20.53
CA LEU A 155 4.44 44.43 -21.92
C LEU A 155 3.58 45.66 -22.25
N ALA A 156 4.07 46.60 -23.06
CA ALA A 156 3.26 47.72 -23.54
C ALA A 156 3.30 47.78 -25.07
N VAL A 157 2.16 48.08 -25.69
CA VAL A 157 2.03 48.18 -27.15
C VAL A 157 1.24 49.43 -27.56
N ALA A 158 1.53 49.93 -28.75
CA ALA A 158 0.88 51.05 -29.40
C ALA A 158 0.58 50.69 -30.87
N PRO A 159 -0.23 51.49 -31.59
CA PRO A 159 -0.47 51.26 -33.01
C PRO A 159 0.83 51.12 -33.82
N GLY A 160 0.89 50.14 -34.72
CA GLY A 160 2.10 49.73 -35.43
C GLY A 160 2.69 48.40 -34.95
N ALA A 161 2.17 47.83 -33.84
CA ALA A 161 2.58 46.53 -33.32
C ALA A 161 1.78 45.34 -33.90
N GLU A 162 0.77 45.57 -34.74
CA GLU A 162 -0.26 44.59 -35.12
C GLU A 162 0.35 43.35 -35.80
N GLN A 163 1.25 43.56 -36.78
CA GLN A 163 1.95 42.44 -37.45
C GLN A 163 2.78 41.60 -36.49
N PHE A 164 3.42 42.25 -35.50
CA PHE A 164 4.19 41.56 -34.46
C PHE A 164 3.27 40.76 -33.52
N LEU A 165 2.14 41.34 -33.11
CA LEU A 165 1.15 40.67 -32.27
C LEU A 165 0.53 39.45 -32.97
N GLN A 166 0.24 39.57 -34.27
CA GLN A 166 -0.27 38.45 -35.07
C GLN A 166 0.76 37.32 -35.17
N ALA A 167 2.02 37.64 -35.50
CA ALA A 167 3.10 36.65 -35.54
C ALA A 167 3.35 36.02 -34.17
N TRP A 168 3.24 36.80 -33.09
CA TRP A 168 3.35 36.32 -31.73
C TRP A 168 2.21 35.36 -31.37
N ALA A 169 0.96 35.68 -31.73
CA ALA A 169 -0.18 34.80 -31.53
C ALA A 169 0.01 33.46 -32.26
N GLU A 170 0.47 33.48 -33.51
CA GLU A 170 0.76 32.27 -34.29
C GLU A 170 1.87 31.43 -33.63
N ALA A 171 2.93 32.07 -33.14
CA ALA A 171 4.00 31.40 -32.41
C ALA A 171 3.49 30.75 -31.11
N CYS A 172 2.68 31.45 -30.31
CA CYS A 172 2.07 30.91 -29.09
C CYS A 172 1.17 29.72 -29.38
N LEU A 173 0.44 29.73 -30.51
CA LEU A 173 -0.43 28.62 -30.90
C LEU A 173 0.36 27.38 -31.33
N ALA A 174 1.48 27.58 -32.03
CA ALA A 174 2.32 26.49 -32.54
C ALA A 174 3.21 25.87 -31.44
N ASP A 175 3.90 26.69 -30.66
CA ASP A 175 4.86 26.28 -29.63
C ASP A 175 4.68 27.12 -28.34
N PRO A 176 3.70 26.77 -27.49
CA PRO A 176 3.39 27.53 -26.27
C PRO A 176 4.57 27.65 -25.31
N GLY A 177 5.43 26.64 -25.25
CA GLY A 177 6.63 26.63 -24.41
C GLY A 177 7.67 27.68 -24.83
N ARG A 178 7.58 28.20 -26.05
CA ARG A 178 8.41 29.31 -26.56
C ARG A 178 7.64 30.61 -26.76
N ALA A 179 6.39 30.68 -26.31
CA ALA A 179 5.55 31.87 -26.43
C ALA A 179 6.24 33.12 -25.88
N SER A 180 6.81 33.04 -24.67
CA SER A 180 7.50 34.15 -24.03
C SER A 180 8.87 34.42 -24.67
N ALA A 181 9.57 33.37 -25.15
CA ALA A 181 10.83 33.50 -25.88
C ALA A 181 10.66 34.15 -27.27
N PHE A 182 9.47 34.14 -27.86
CA PHE A 182 9.20 34.89 -29.10
C PHE A 182 9.47 36.39 -28.92
N LEU A 183 9.27 36.95 -27.73
CA LEU A 183 9.58 38.35 -27.43
C LEU A 183 11.06 38.68 -27.66
N ASP A 184 11.96 37.70 -27.61
CA ASP A 184 13.39 37.90 -27.87
C ASP A 184 13.66 38.26 -29.34
N SER A 185 12.71 37.98 -30.24
CA SER A 185 12.75 38.39 -31.65
C SER A 185 12.20 39.80 -31.89
N ALA A 186 11.46 40.37 -30.94
CA ALA A 186 10.85 41.70 -31.09
C ALA A 186 11.85 42.78 -31.54
N PRO A 187 13.10 42.83 -31.04
CA PRO A 187 14.08 43.80 -31.50
C PRO A 187 14.37 43.81 -33.00
N ALA A 188 14.14 42.68 -33.68
CA ALA A 188 14.33 42.53 -35.12
C ALA A 188 13.04 42.69 -35.93
N LEU A 189 11.87 42.55 -35.29
CA LEU A 189 10.57 42.45 -35.98
C LEU A 189 9.70 43.71 -35.85
N VAL A 190 9.93 44.56 -34.85
CA VAL A 190 9.09 45.73 -34.58
C VAL A 190 9.88 46.88 -33.95
N ASP A 191 9.45 48.12 -34.21
CA ASP A 191 9.98 49.30 -33.53
C ASP A 191 9.72 49.17 -32.03
N HIS A 192 10.80 49.09 -31.26
CA HIS A 192 10.73 48.69 -29.86
C HIS A 192 11.60 49.58 -28.96
N ARG A 193 11.26 49.60 -27.67
CA ARG A 193 12.08 50.19 -26.61
C ARG A 193 12.29 49.18 -25.49
N VAL A 194 13.54 48.96 -25.10
CA VAL A 194 13.89 48.15 -23.91
C VAL A 194 14.08 49.06 -22.69
N LEU A 195 13.27 48.87 -21.65
CA LEU A 195 13.40 49.60 -20.39
C LEU A 195 14.19 48.80 -19.36
N ARG A 196 15.39 49.29 -19.01
CA ARG A 196 16.31 48.64 -18.06
C ARG A 196 16.18 49.17 -16.62
N ASP A 197 14.97 49.61 -16.21
CA ASP A 197 14.71 50.13 -14.87
C ASP A 197 14.67 48.97 -13.85
N PRO A 198 15.56 48.91 -12.84
CA PRO A 198 15.57 47.83 -11.86
C PRO A 198 14.30 47.81 -10.98
N GLY A 199 13.53 48.91 -10.94
CA GLY A 199 12.24 48.99 -10.25
C GLY A 199 11.08 48.29 -10.97
N LEU A 200 11.24 47.88 -12.24
CA LEU A 200 10.20 47.19 -13.01
C LEU A 200 10.37 45.68 -13.00
N ALA A 201 9.26 44.95 -12.90
CA ALA A 201 9.17 43.49 -12.97
C ALA A 201 10.10 42.79 -11.96
N VAL A 202 10.11 43.26 -10.70
CA VAL A 202 10.83 42.56 -9.64
C VAL A 202 10.15 41.21 -9.41
N SER A 203 10.88 40.11 -9.59
CA SER A 203 10.28 38.76 -9.62
C SER A 203 11.29 37.69 -9.20
N ARG A 204 10.88 36.42 -9.23
CA ARG A 204 11.75 35.25 -8.99
C ARG A 204 13.04 35.23 -9.82
N TRP A 205 13.04 35.89 -10.98
CA TRP A 205 14.21 35.95 -11.88
C TRP A 205 15.31 36.88 -11.38
N ASN A 206 14.95 37.96 -10.70
CA ASN A 206 15.86 39.08 -10.46
C ASN A 206 15.88 39.60 -9.02
N ALA A 207 15.01 39.11 -8.13
CA ALA A 207 14.97 39.52 -6.73
C ALA A 207 16.34 39.34 -6.03
N GLY A 208 17.05 38.22 -6.30
CA GLY A 208 18.41 38.00 -5.79
C GLY A 208 19.47 38.96 -6.36
N GLN A 209 19.17 39.66 -7.46
CA GLN A 209 20.06 40.67 -8.07
C GLN A 209 19.61 42.10 -7.79
N ARG A 210 18.41 42.29 -7.22
CA ARG A 210 17.73 43.59 -7.03
C ARG A 210 17.26 43.68 -5.57
N PRO A 211 18.20 43.84 -4.62
CA PRO A 211 17.85 43.89 -3.22
C PRO A 211 16.82 44.99 -2.98
N LEU A 212 15.79 44.64 -2.22
CA LEU A 212 14.79 45.59 -1.79
C LEU A 212 15.34 46.43 -0.63
N GLY A 213 15.00 47.72 -0.64
CA GLY A 213 15.37 48.67 0.39
C GLY A 213 14.29 49.73 0.57
N ARG A 214 14.56 50.70 1.43
CA ARG A 214 13.79 51.93 1.54
C ARG A 214 14.69 53.12 1.26
N ASP A 215 14.19 54.10 0.53
CA ASP A 215 14.89 55.38 0.36
C ASP A 215 14.75 56.26 1.62
N ALA A 216 15.35 57.46 1.57
CA ALA A 216 15.33 58.42 2.69
C ALA A 216 13.92 58.88 3.07
N ASP A 217 12.96 58.81 2.13
CA ASP A 217 11.57 59.19 2.31
C ASP A 217 10.69 57.99 2.73
N GLY A 218 11.29 56.80 2.88
CA GLY A 218 10.62 55.56 3.30
C GLY A 218 9.96 54.76 2.16
N ASN A 219 10.09 55.21 0.91
CA ASN A 219 9.52 54.52 -0.25
C ASN A 219 10.33 53.26 -0.57
N LEU A 220 9.63 52.22 -1.05
CA LEU A 220 10.27 50.97 -1.45
C LEU A 220 11.16 51.19 -2.68
N THR A 221 12.36 50.64 -2.62
CA THR A 221 13.32 50.65 -3.73
C THR A 221 13.74 49.23 -4.09
N ALA A 222 14.09 49.00 -5.36
CA ALA A 222 14.67 47.77 -5.87
C ALA A 222 15.93 48.12 -6.66
N GLY A 223 17.09 47.61 -6.20
CA GLY A 223 18.37 47.95 -6.83
C GLY A 223 18.68 49.45 -6.87
N GLY A 224 18.18 50.22 -5.91
CA GLY A 224 18.38 51.67 -5.79
C GLY A 224 17.42 52.55 -6.58
N ALA A 225 16.49 52.00 -7.37
CA ALA A 225 15.39 52.74 -8.01
C ALA A 225 14.06 52.51 -7.28
N PRO A 226 13.06 53.41 -7.39
CA PRO A 226 11.73 53.18 -6.82
C PRO A 226 11.13 51.86 -7.31
N LEU A 227 10.61 51.04 -6.39
CA LEU A 227 9.89 49.82 -6.73
C LEU A 227 8.58 50.18 -7.44
N ARG A 228 8.41 49.72 -8.68
CA ARG A 228 7.24 50.01 -9.51
C ARG A 228 6.32 48.82 -9.63
N THR A 229 6.88 47.66 -9.96
CA THR A 229 6.09 46.42 -10.07
C THR A 229 6.78 45.27 -9.39
N LEU A 230 6.00 44.50 -8.64
CA LEU A 230 6.39 43.25 -8.02
C LEU A 230 5.52 42.15 -8.63
N ASP A 231 6.16 41.19 -9.27
CA ASP A 231 5.51 40.03 -9.88
C ASP A 231 5.63 38.82 -8.94
N LEU A 232 4.48 38.40 -8.40
CA LEU A 232 4.34 37.24 -7.52
C LEU A 232 3.89 35.98 -8.26
N THR A 233 4.12 35.91 -9.58
CA THR A 233 3.83 34.69 -10.35
C THR A 233 4.61 33.50 -9.80
N GLY A 234 3.84 32.50 -9.35
CA GLY A 234 4.33 31.26 -8.73
C GLY A 234 4.38 31.28 -7.20
N PHE A 235 3.97 32.36 -6.52
CA PHE A 235 3.82 32.41 -5.06
C PHE A 235 2.59 31.62 -4.60
N ASP A 236 2.74 30.77 -3.58
CA ASP A 236 1.65 29.97 -2.96
C ASP A 236 1.45 30.42 -1.51
N GLN A 237 0.24 30.88 -1.18
CA GLN A 237 -0.10 31.38 0.16
C GLN A 237 0.01 30.30 1.25
N ARG A 238 -0.08 29.02 0.88
CA ARG A 238 0.09 27.89 1.82
C ARG A 238 1.56 27.60 2.14
N LYS A 239 2.48 28.18 1.37
CA LYS A 239 3.94 28.08 1.54
C LYS A 239 4.56 29.47 1.65
N PRO A 240 4.18 30.29 2.65
CA PRO A 240 4.55 31.70 2.74
C PRO A 240 6.06 31.93 2.92
N TRP A 241 6.84 30.90 3.26
CA TRP A 241 8.30 30.92 3.36
C TRP A 241 9.02 30.80 2.00
N LEU A 242 8.32 30.57 0.88
CA LEU A 242 8.89 30.53 -0.46
C LEU A 242 8.39 31.70 -1.34
N LEU A 243 9.30 32.33 -2.08
CA LEU A 243 8.92 33.31 -3.11
C LEU A 243 8.18 32.65 -4.28
N THR A 244 8.53 31.40 -4.60
CA THR A 244 7.85 30.62 -5.64
C THR A 244 7.87 29.12 -5.34
N ALA A 245 6.72 28.47 -5.49
CA ALA A 245 6.58 27.03 -5.32
C ALA A 245 7.18 26.22 -6.49
N ALA A 246 7.37 26.84 -7.66
CA ALA A 246 7.92 26.19 -8.85
C ALA A 246 9.37 25.72 -8.68
N TYR A 247 10.11 26.30 -7.73
CA TYR A 247 11.51 26.00 -7.47
C TYR A 247 11.76 25.65 -5.98
N ALA A 248 10.82 24.93 -5.35
CA ALA A 248 10.84 24.65 -3.91
C ALA A 248 12.07 23.83 -3.43
N GLU A 249 12.65 23.02 -4.31
CA GLU A 249 13.79 22.16 -3.95
C GLU A 249 15.14 22.89 -3.96
N HIS A 250 15.31 23.85 -4.87
CA HIS A 250 16.57 24.56 -5.09
C HIS A 250 16.34 26.07 -5.34
N PRO A 251 15.64 26.80 -4.45
CA PRO A 251 15.33 28.20 -4.65
C PRO A 251 16.60 29.06 -4.61
N ARG A 252 16.72 29.94 -5.61
CA ARG A 252 17.77 30.97 -5.65
C ARG A 252 17.55 32.07 -4.63
N VAL A 253 16.30 32.40 -4.35
CA VAL A 253 15.90 33.48 -3.44
C VAL A 253 15.30 32.85 -2.18
N LEU A 254 15.99 33.03 -1.06
CA LEU A 254 15.52 32.63 0.27
C LEU A 254 14.87 33.83 0.96
N LEU A 255 13.63 33.72 1.43
CA LEU A 255 12.94 34.84 2.08
C LEU A 255 13.61 35.22 3.42
N SER A 256 14.27 34.27 4.07
CA SER A 256 15.12 34.49 5.25
C SER A 256 16.29 35.45 5.00
N GLU A 257 16.80 35.49 3.77
CA GLU A 257 17.88 36.41 3.35
C GLU A 257 17.33 37.76 2.84
N HIS A 258 16.01 37.87 2.62
CA HIS A 258 15.35 39.05 2.06
C HIS A 258 14.15 39.54 2.89
N PRO A 259 14.36 40.17 4.06
CA PRO A 259 13.28 40.51 5.01
C PRO A 259 12.17 41.42 4.45
N LEU A 260 12.52 42.42 3.64
CA LEU A 260 11.53 43.31 3.02
C LEU A 260 10.68 42.60 1.95
N LEU A 261 11.28 41.65 1.22
CA LEU A 261 10.53 40.84 0.27
C LEU A 261 9.60 39.86 1.00
N ASN A 262 10.09 39.26 2.09
CA ASN A 262 9.28 38.43 2.97
C ASN A 262 8.05 39.18 3.50
N GLN A 263 8.22 40.43 3.94
CA GLN A 263 7.11 41.29 4.37
C GLN A 263 6.08 41.51 3.25
N LEU A 264 6.51 41.83 2.03
CA LEU A 264 5.61 42.05 0.89
C LEU A 264 4.84 40.80 0.48
N CYS A 265 5.47 39.62 0.59
CA CYS A 265 4.82 38.32 0.41
C CYS A 265 3.76 38.05 1.49
N ALA A 266 4.07 38.34 2.76
CA ALA A 266 3.12 38.21 3.86
C ALA A 266 1.90 39.13 3.70
N GLU A 267 2.11 40.38 3.30
CA GLU A 267 1.02 41.35 3.01
C GLU A 267 0.13 40.92 1.83
N TYR A 268 0.62 40.06 0.92
CA TYR A 268 -0.17 39.51 -0.19
C TYR A 268 -0.94 38.25 0.19
N ALA A 269 -0.53 37.54 1.24
CA ALA A 269 -1.15 36.29 1.67
C ALA A 269 -2.47 36.48 2.44
N GLU A 270 -2.83 37.72 2.81
CA GLU A 270 -4.05 38.02 3.58
C GLU A 270 -5.36 37.95 2.74
N ASP A 271 -5.27 37.72 1.43
CA ASP A 271 -6.43 37.69 0.52
C ASP A 271 -6.82 36.24 0.10
N GLY A 272 -7.90 35.74 0.73
CA GLY A 272 -8.85 34.69 0.34
C GLY A 272 -8.43 33.45 -0.48
N ASP A 273 -8.96 32.28 -0.10
CA ASP A 273 -8.75 31.00 -0.79
C ASP A 273 -9.01 31.07 -2.32
N PRO A 274 -8.13 30.48 -3.15
CA PRO A 274 -8.31 30.45 -4.59
C PRO A 274 -9.57 29.62 -4.97
N PRO A 275 -10.39 30.08 -5.92
CA PRO A 275 -11.54 29.33 -6.38
C PRO A 275 -11.10 28.04 -7.09
N PRO A 276 -11.95 26.98 -7.10
CA PRO A 276 -11.63 25.72 -7.74
C PRO A 276 -11.38 25.90 -9.25
N ALA A 277 -10.40 25.17 -9.78
CA ALA A 277 -10.07 25.15 -11.20
C ALA A 277 -11.27 24.66 -12.03
N THR A 278 -11.45 25.19 -13.24
CA THR A 278 -12.48 24.70 -14.16
C THR A 278 -11.99 23.47 -14.92
N THR A 279 -12.93 22.64 -15.38
CA THR A 279 -12.65 21.41 -16.16
C THR A 279 -12.49 21.65 -17.66
N ARG A 280 -12.48 22.92 -18.13
CA ARG A 280 -12.53 23.23 -19.57
C ARG A 280 -11.22 22.91 -20.31
N PHE A 281 -10.08 23.02 -19.63
CA PHE A 281 -8.75 22.72 -20.14
C PHE A 281 -8.14 21.64 -19.26
N GLY A 282 -7.46 20.64 -19.82
CA GLY A 282 -6.68 19.70 -19.00
C GLY A 282 -7.02 18.23 -19.21
N CYS A 283 -8.29 17.93 -19.44
CA CYS A 283 -8.81 16.57 -19.40
C CYS A 283 -9.88 16.28 -20.45
N LEU A 284 -10.09 14.98 -20.71
CA LEU A 284 -11.28 14.47 -21.36
C LEU A 284 -12.52 14.67 -20.47
N PRO A 285 -13.74 14.59 -21.03
CA PRO A 285 -14.98 14.65 -20.25
C PRO A 285 -15.10 13.58 -19.15
N ASP A 286 -14.34 12.49 -19.25
CA ASP A 286 -14.26 11.42 -18.25
C ASP A 286 -13.24 11.71 -17.12
N GLY A 287 -12.55 12.85 -17.17
CA GLY A 287 -11.54 13.26 -16.20
C GLY A 287 -10.10 12.88 -16.58
N THR A 288 -9.87 12.13 -17.67
CA THR A 288 -8.52 11.69 -18.05
C THR A 288 -7.68 12.88 -18.53
N THR A 289 -6.54 13.13 -17.89
CA THR A 289 -5.63 14.25 -18.15
C THR A 289 -4.76 14.03 -19.39
N PHE A 290 -4.47 15.10 -20.13
CA PHE A 290 -3.59 15.04 -21.30
C PHE A 290 -2.13 15.32 -20.93
N PRO A 291 -1.19 14.38 -21.19
CA PRO A 291 0.25 14.61 -21.02
C PRO A 291 0.77 15.73 -21.94
N PRO A 292 1.73 16.56 -21.51
CA PRO A 292 2.35 17.62 -22.33
C PRO A 292 2.84 17.16 -23.72
N SER A 293 3.52 16.02 -23.82
CA SER A 293 4.01 15.46 -25.08
C SER A 293 2.87 15.01 -26.00
N LEU A 294 1.75 14.52 -25.44
CA LEU A 294 0.56 14.18 -26.23
C LEU A 294 -0.07 15.44 -26.83
N ARG A 295 -0.10 16.54 -26.07
CA ARG A 295 -0.57 17.85 -26.58
C ARG A 295 0.33 18.38 -27.69
N ALA A 296 1.65 18.23 -27.54
CA ALA A 296 2.60 18.59 -28.60
C ALA A 296 2.37 17.79 -29.89
N ALA A 297 2.16 16.48 -29.78
CA ALA A 297 1.80 15.62 -30.91
C ALA A 297 0.46 16.05 -31.55
N TYR A 298 -0.53 16.42 -30.74
CA TYR A 298 -1.82 16.92 -31.21
C TYR A 298 -1.66 18.21 -32.05
N ARG A 299 -0.85 19.17 -31.58
CA ARG A 299 -0.59 20.43 -32.30
C ARG A 299 0.10 20.20 -33.65
N ALA A 300 0.97 19.19 -33.73
CA ALA A 300 1.71 18.85 -34.94
C ALA A 300 0.84 18.14 -36.00
N GLU A 301 0.03 17.16 -35.59
CA GLU A 301 -0.77 16.33 -36.52
C GLU A 301 -2.19 16.87 -36.76
N ARG A 302 -2.70 17.71 -35.84
CA ARG A 302 -4.05 18.32 -35.85
C ARG A 302 -5.21 17.35 -36.14
N PRO A 303 -5.33 16.23 -35.39
CA PRO A 303 -6.53 15.39 -35.47
C PRO A 303 -7.76 16.14 -34.93
N PRO A 304 -8.99 15.60 -35.09
CA PRO A 304 -10.18 16.19 -34.47
C PRO A 304 -10.00 16.42 -32.96
N ALA A 305 -10.37 17.61 -32.50
CA ALA A 305 -10.26 18.00 -31.09
C ALA A 305 -11.13 17.12 -30.21
N ALA A 306 -10.68 16.82 -28.98
CA ALA A 306 -11.41 15.97 -28.05
C ALA A 306 -12.80 16.54 -27.70
N GLY A 307 -12.91 17.87 -27.59
CA GLY A 307 -14.19 18.57 -27.35
C GLY A 307 -15.13 18.64 -28.56
N VAL A 308 -14.69 18.20 -29.75
CA VAL A 308 -15.50 18.15 -30.98
C VAL A 308 -15.84 16.71 -31.37
N ASP A 309 -14.83 15.82 -31.43
CA ASP A 309 -14.99 14.39 -31.69
C ASP A 309 -14.00 13.57 -30.83
N ALA A 310 -14.42 13.25 -29.61
CA ALA A 310 -13.63 12.48 -28.65
C ALA A 310 -13.25 11.08 -29.17
N ALA A 311 -14.10 10.44 -29.98
CA ALA A 311 -13.85 9.09 -30.47
C ALA A 311 -12.73 9.07 -31.53
N ALA A 312 -12.69 10.07 -32.42
CA ALA A 312 -11.60 10.24 -33.36
C ALA A 312 -10.27 10.59 -32.68
N PHE A 313 -10.31 11.48 -31.69
CA PHE A 313 -9.13 11.81 -30.89
C PHE A 313 -8.54 10.56 -30.19
N LEU A 314 -9.37 9.75 -29.54
CA LEU A 314 -8.94 8.53 -28.85
C LEU A 314 -8.31 7.50 -29.79
N ARG A 315 -8.85 7.31 -31.00
CA ARG A 315 -8.26 6.39 -32.00
C ARG A 315 -6.86 6.84 -32.40
N TRP A 316 -6.67 8.14 -32.57
CA TRP A 316 -5.36 8.71 -32.88
C TRP A 316 -4.37 8.57 -31.71
N ALA A 317 -4.80 8.92 -30.50
CA ALA A 317 -3.95 8.92 -29.30
C ALA A 317 -3.55 7.51 -28.83
N CYS A 318 -4.37 6.48 -29.12
CA CYS A 318 -4.09 5.09 -28.74
C CYS A 318 -3.36 4.29 -29.83
N ALA A 319 -3.11 4.85 -31.01
CA ALA A 319 -2.40 4.14 -32.08
C ALA A 319 -0.89 4.07 -31.80
N CYS A 320 -0.25 3.00 -32.29
CA CYS A 320 1.19 2.80 -32.10
C CYS A 320 2.03 3.74 -33.00
N PRO A 321 3.09 4.36 -32.47
CA PRO A 321 4.11 5.04 -33.28
C PRO A 321 4.83 4.08 -34.22
N ALA A 322 5.29 4.56 -35.38
CA ALA A 322 5.95 3.71 -36.38
C ALA A 322 7.34 3.20 -35.96
N ASP A 323 7.97 3.87 -35.00
CA ASP A 323 9.30 3.63 -34.44
C ASP A 323 9.27 2.80 -33.14
N GLN A 324 8.11 2.67 -32.49
CA GLN A 324 7.90 1.86 -31.29
C GLN A 324 6.58 1.07 -31.40
N PRO A 325 6.60 -0.14 -32.01
CA PRO A 325 5.39 -0.93 -32.25
C PRO A 325 4.73 -1.44 -30.97
N ASP A 326 5.49 -1.55 -29.88
CA ASP A 326 5.03 -2.04 -28.58
C ASP A 326 4.44 -0.94 -27.67
N ALA A 327 4.35 0.31 -28.16
CA ALA A 327 3.88 1.47 -27.42
C ALA A 327 2.61 2.08 -28.04
N THR A 328 1.82 2.81 -27.25
CA THR A 328 0.81 3.76 -27.76
C THR A 328 1.36 5.18 -27.67
N ARG A 329 0.91 6.12 -28.53
CA ARG A 329 1.33 7.55 -28.44
C ARG A 329 1.11 8.13 -27.04
N TRP A 330 0.00 7.77 -26.39
CA TRP A 330 -0.32 8.25 -25.05
C TRP A 330 0.61 7.67 -23.98
N ALA A 331 0.86 6.35 -24.00
CA ALA A 331 1.78 5.72 -23.05
C ALA A 331 3.20 6.27 -23.25
N LEU A 332 3.67 6.38 -24.49
CA LEU A 332 4.98 6.97 -24.78
C LEU A 332 5.08 8.43 -24.30
N ALA A 333 4.05 9.24 -24.53
CA ALA A 333 4.01 10.63 -24.05
C ALA A 333 4.04 10.70 -22.53
N LEU A 334 3.22 9.88 -21.85
CA LEU A 334 3.15 9.83 -20.40
C LEU A 334 4.49 9.43 -19.77
N TRP A 335 5.17 8.45 -20.35
CA TRP A 335 6.54 8.09 -19.94
C TRP A 335 7.52 9.23 -20.18
N THR A 336 7.50 9.84 -21.36
CA THR A 336 8.44 10.91 -21.74
C THR A 336 8.34 12.11 -20.78
N ASP A 337 7.11 12.48 -20.41
CA ASP A 337 6.82 13.67 -19.63
C ASP A 337 7.12 13.53 -18.14
N ASP A 338 7.12 12.32 -17.59
CA ASP A 338 7.25 12.09 -16.15
C ASP A 338 8.66 11.56 -15.81
N PRO A 339 9.53 12.38 -15.19
CA PRO A 339 10.87 11.95 -14.76
C PRO A 339 10.84 10.74 -13.84
N ASP A 340 9.83 10.64 -12.95
CA ASP A 340 9.69 9.54 -12.00
C ASP A 340 9.35 8.25 -12.75
N LEU A 341 8.57 8.32 -13.83
CA LEU A 341 8.31 7.16 -14.69
C LEU A 341 9.53 6.79 -15.52
N ARG A 342 10.35 7.76 -15.96
CA ARG A 342 11.62 7.47 -16.67
C ARG A 342 12.66 6.87 -15.75
N GLU A 343 12.66 7.25 -14.48
CA GLU A 343 13.53 6.66 -13.47
C GLU A 343 13.02 5.27 -13.03
N ARG A 344 11.70 5.14 -12.83
CA ARG A 344 11.04 3.89 -12.42
C ARG A 344 11.01 2.84 -13.54
N PHE A 345 10.98 3.27 -14.80
CA PHE A 345 10.92 2.42 -15.98
C PHE A 345 11.84 2.94 -17.10
N PRO A 346 13.18 2.87 -16.98
CA PRO A 346 14.10 3.38 -18.00
C PRO A 346 13.92 2.81 -19.40
N GLU A 347 13.45 1.56 -19.52
CA GLU A 347 13.12 0.90 -20.78
C GLU A 347 11.64 0.46 -20.82
N PRO A 348 10.69 1.41 -20.92
CA PRO A 348 9.24 1.19 -20.76
C PRO A 348 8.60 0.32 -21.84
N PHE A 349 9.33 0.02 -22.91
CA PHE A 349 8.95 -0.87 -24.01
C PHE A 349 10.05 -1.91 -24.29
N GLY A 350 10.99 -2.08 -23.35
CA GLY A 350 12.10 -3.05 -23.36
C GLY A 350 12.11 -3.86 -22.06
N ALA A 351 13.19 -3.77 -21.26
CA ALA A 351 13.31 -4.50 -20.00
C ALA A 351 12.17 -4.23 -18.99
N ASP A 352 11.62 -3.00 -18.99
CA ASP A 352 10.54 -2.57 -18.09
C ASP A 352 9.16 -2.65 -18.73
N ALA A 353 9.04 -3.17 -19.96
CA ALA A 353 7.79 -3.19 -20.72
C ALA A 353 6.60 -3.74 -19.94
N THR A 354 6.86 -4.78 -19.15
CA THR A 354 5.82 -5.41 -18.33
C THR A 354 5.42 -4.53 -17.15
N ALA A 355 6.39 -4.00 -16.40
CA ALA A 355 6.12 -3.20 -15.21
C ALA A 355 5.53 -1.82 -15.57
N TYR A 356 5.99 -1.22 -16.66
CA TYR A 356 5.44 0.01 -17.19
C TYR A 356 4.01 -0.19 -17.68
N ARG A 357 3.73 -1.28 -18.41
CA ARG A 357 2.37 -1.64 -18.82
C ARG A 357 1.44 -1.88 -17.63
N ASP A 358 1.89 -2.62 -16.63
CA ASP A 358 1.06 -2.93 -15.45
C ASP A 358 0.77 -1.64 -14.65
N TRP A 359 1.74 -0.74 -14.56
CA TRP A 359 1.52 0.61 -14.03
C TRP A 359 0.53 1.41 -14.89
N CYS A 360 0.67 1.38 -16.21
CA CYS A 360 -0.26 2.00 -17.14
C CYS A 360 -1.69 1.47 -16.96
N ALA A 361 -1.87 0.14 -16.82
CA ALA A 361 -3.16 -0.52 -16.69
C ALA A 361 -3.82 -0.32 -15.31
N ALA A 362 -3.02 -0.12 -14.26
CA ALA A 362 -3.46 0.12 -12.91
C ALA A 362 -3.45 1.62 -12.56
N ASP A 363 -2.34 2.13 -12.04
CA ASP A 363 -2.19 3.49 -11.53
C ASP A 363 -2.47 4.54 -12.61
N GLY A 364 -1.95 4.33 -13.82
CA GLY A 364 -2.15 5.24 -14.96
C GLY A 364 -3.62 5.47 -15.27
N VAL A 365 -4.41 4.40 -15.35
CA VAL A 365 -5.87 4.49 -15.60
C VAL A 365 -6.63 4.96 -14.37
N LEU A 366 -6.30 4.46 -13.18
CA LEU A 366 -7.01 4.80 -11.93
C LEU A 366 -6.86 6.27 -11.54
N THR A 367 -5.69 6.85 -11.78
CA THR A 367 -5.41 8.26 -11.49
C THR A 367 -5.86 9.20 -12.62
N GLY A 368 -6.47 8.65 -13.68
CA GLY A 368 -6.88 9.42 -14.85
C GLY A 368 -5.69 10.01 -15.63
N ARG A 369 -4.52 9.39 -15.57
CA ARG A 369 -3.31 9.82 -16.31
C ARG A 369 -3.18 9.17 -17.69
N LEU A 370 -3.83 8.02 -17.88
CA LEU A 370 -3.87 7.25 -19.11
C LEU A 370 -5.30 6.77 -19.38
N HIS A 371 -5.78 6.89 -20.61
CA HIS A 371 -7.05 6.31 -21.00
C HIS A 371 -6.90 4.78 -21.17
N GLN A 372 -7.87 3.97 -20.71
CA GLN A 372 -7.78 2.49 -20.69
C GLN A 372 -7.37 1.85 -22.03
N ARG A 373 -7.78 2.45 -23.16
CA ARG A 373 -7.46 1.97 -24.51
C ARG A 373 -5.99 2.15 -24.92
N ALA A 374 -5.14 2.74 -24.08
CA ALA A 374 -3.77 3.14 -24.43
C ALA A 374 -2.65 2.29 -23.79
N VAL A 375 -2.94 1.09 -23.26
CA VAL A 375 -1.98 0.22 -22.53
C VAL A 375 -1.07 -0.66 -23.46
N PRO A 376 0.27 -0.83 -23.21
CA PRO A 376 1.29 -1.62 -24.02
C PRO A 376 1.27 -3.21 -23.98
N GLY A 377 2.22 -3.97 -24.62
CA GLY A 377 2.33 -5.50 -24.75
C GLY A 377 3.57 -6.26 -24.10
N GLN A 378 3.94 -7.58 -24.35
CA GLN A 378 4.94 -8.45 -23.54
C GLN A 378 6.00 -9.41 -24.27
N ALA A 379 7.20 -9.77 -23.65
CA ALA A 379 8.33 -10.71 -24.11
C ALA A 379 9.11 -11.62 -23.01
N ALA A 380 10.15 -12.50 -23.33
CA ALA A 380 10.57 -13.87 -22.77
C ALA A 380 11.88 -14.18 -21.86
N ASP A 381 12.24 -15.47 -21.53
CA ASP A 381 12.74 -16.15 -20.23
C ASP A 381 14.22 -16.78 -20.09
N VAL A 382 14.74 -17.10 -18.85
CA VAL A 382 16.10 -17.71 -18.48
C VAL A 382 16.05 -19.00 -17.58
N ALA A 383 17.03 -19.94 -17.64
CA ALA A 383 17.04 -21.30 -17.00
C ALA A 383 17.33 -21.40 -15.47
N LEU A 384 16.82 -22.44 -14.78
CA LEU A 384 16.80 -22.68 -13.30
C LEU A 384 17.69 -23.83 -12.78
N ILE A 385 18.40 -23.62 -11.65
CA ILE A 385 19.08 -24.67 -10.84
C ILE A 385 18.26 -24.95 -9.58
N ASP A 386 17.63 -26.14 -9.50
CA ASP A 386 16.74 -26.53 -8.39
C ASP A 386 17.49 -27.15 -7.20
N GLN A 387 18.15 -26.32 -6.39
CA GLN A 387 18.76 -26.70 -5.11
C GLN A 387 18.74 -25.53 -4.11
N ILE A 388 18.98 -25.80 -2.82
CA ILE A 388 19.09 -24.73 -1.83
C ILE A 388 20.36 -23.89 -2.06
N GLY A 389 20.16 -22.61 -2.35
CA GLY A 389 21.19 -21.63 -2.66
C GLY A 389 20.55 -20.25 -2.78
N VAL A 390 21.38 -19.21 -2.76
CA VAL A 390 20.90 -17.82 -2.80
C VAL A 390 21.61 -17.05 -3.91
N SER A 391 20.84 -16.41 -4.79
CA SER A 391 21.41 -15.48 -5.77
C SER A 391 21.32 -14.06 -5.23
N VAL A 392 22.42 -13.32 -5.16
CA VAL A 392 22.42 -11.90 -4.74
C VAL A 392 22.60 -11.04 -5.99
N VAL A 393 21.54 -10.35 -6.40
CA VAL A 393 21.51 -9.55 -7.62
C VAL A 393 21.48 -8.06 -7.27
N GLY A 394 22.40 -7.31 -7.86
CA GLY A 394 22.53 -5.85 -7.70
C GLY A 394 23.95 -5.41 -7.32
N THR A 395 24.14 -4.11 -7.17
CA THR A 395 25.43 -3.42 -7.05
C THR A 395 25.41 -2.40 -5.92
N GLY A 396 26.60 -1.95 -5.50
CA GLY A 396 26.75 -0.92 -4.47
C GLY A 396 26.82 -1.43 -3.02
N PRO A 397 26.89 -0.50 -2.05
CA PRO A 397 27.25 -0.83 -0.66
C PRO A 397 26.27 -1.78 0.05
N LEU A 398 24.98 -1.71 -0.28
CA LEU A 398 23.98 -2.63 0.26
C LEU A 398 24.20 -4.05 -0.27
N ALA A 399 24.41 -4.21 -1.58
CA ALA A 399 24.71 -5.49 -2.20
C ALA A 399 25.98 -6.11 -1.63
N ASP A 400 27.01 -5.31 -1.35
CA ASP A 400 28.27 -5.79 -0.76
C ASP A 400 28.09 -6.28 0.68
N ARG A 401 27.31 -5.57 1.51
CA ARG A 401 26.94 -6.03 2.86
C ARG A 401 26.11 -7.31 2.81
N LEU A 402 25.23 -7.43 1.82
CA LEU A 402 24.42 -8.62 1.59
C LEU A 402 25.25 -9.82 1.15
N ARG A 403 26.20 -9.63 0.23
CA ARG A 403 27.17 -10.64 -0.19
C ARG A 403 28.02 -11.11 0.98
N LEU A 404 28.47 -10.19 1.84
CA LEU A 404 29.23 -10.53 3.04
C LEU A 404 28.41 -11.40 4.01
N ALA A 405 27.15 -11.04 4.26
CA ALA A 405 26.25 -11.83 5.09
C ALA A 405 25.89 -13.19 4.44
N ALA A 406 25.63 -13.22 3.14
CA ALA A 406 25.33 -14.44 2.38
C ALA A 406 26.55 -15.39 2.35
N ALA A 407 27.77 -14.87 2.19
CA ALA A 407 29.00 -15.66 2.27
C ALA A 407 29.20 -16.25 3.69
N ALA A 408 28.91 -15.46 4.74
CA ALA A 408 28.98 -15.90 6.13
C ALA A 408 27.88 -16.91 6.51
N SER A 409 26.81 -17.04 5.71
CA SER A 409 25.70 -17.98 5.94
C SER A 409 26.05 -19.45 5.68
N GLY A 410 27.11 -19.70 4.89
CA GLY A 410 27.52 -21.03 4.44
C GLY A 410 26.64 -21.66 3.35
N LEU A 411 25.73 -20.90 2.72
CA LEU A 411 24.95 -21.35 1.56
C LEU A 411 25.72 -21.14 0.24
N PRO A 412 25.45 -21.94 -0.81
CA PRO A 412 25.92 -21.64 -2.15
C PRO A 412 25.38 -20.29 -2.63
N THR A 413 26.27 -19.40 -3.07
CA THR A 413 25.91 -18.05 -3.55
C THR A 413 26.16 -17.91 -5.06
N SER A 414 25.43 -17.01 -5.72
CA SER A 414 25.61 -16.64 -7.14
C SER A 414 25.26 -15.17 -7.35
N ASP A 415 25.89 -14.50 -8.31
CA ASP A 415 25.50 -13.15 -8.76
C ASP A 415 24.45 -13.19 -9.90
N ASP A 416 24.26 -14.34 -10.55
CA ASP A 416 23.22 -14.59 -11.55
C ASP A 416 21.98 -15.26 -10.93
N PRO A 417 20.74 -15.04 -11.44
CA PRO A 417 19.48 -15.55 -10.88
C PRO A 417 19.26 -17.06 -11.17
N VAL A 418 20.25 -17.89 -10.87
CA VAL A 418 20.28 -19.32 -11.16
C VAL A 418 19.63 -20.16 -10.06
N TYR A 419 19.63 -19.69 -8.80
CA TYR A 419 19.04 -20.41 -7.67
C TYR A 419 17.59 -20.02 -7.41
N PRO A 420 16.80 -20.87 -6.71
CA PRO A 420 15.37 -20.64 -6.48
C PRO A 420 15.07 -19.40 -5.65
N VAL A 421 15.93 -19.03 -4.69
CA VAL A 421 15.80 -17.79 -3.90
C VAL A 421 16.76 -16.73 -4.44
N VAL A 422 16.23 -15.56 -4.77
CA VAL A 422 16.99 -14.42 -5.29
C VAL A 422 16.81 -13.22 -4.37
N LEU A 423 17.89 -12.74 -3.77
CA LEU A 423 17.94 -11.48 -3.02
C LEU A 423 18.31 -10.34 -3.99
N ALA A 424 17.36 -9.47 -4.28
CA ALA A 424 17.53 -8.37 -5.22
C ALA A 424 17.68 -7.03 -4.50
N THR A 425 18.72 -6.28 -4.82
CA THR A 425 18.99 -4.93 -4.27
C THR A 425 18.70 -3.81 -5.28
N ASP A 426 18.90 -4.07 -6.58
CA ASP A 426 18.74 -3.09 -7.67
C ASP A 426 17.62 -3.47 -8.66
N GLY A 427 16.41 -3.72 -8.15
CA GLY A 427 15.23 -4.09 -8.97
C GLY A 427 15.16 -5.57 -9.35
N VAL A 428 14.05 -5.97 -9.99
CA VAL A 428 13.73 -7.39 -10.29
C VAL A 428 13.60 -7.70 -11.79
N ALA A 429 14.00 -6.73 -12.62
CA ALA A 429 14.03 -6.86 -14.07
C ALA A 429 15.05 -7.94 -14.48
N GLY A 430 14.70 -8.77 -15.47
CA GLY A 430 15.57 -9.86 -15.94
C GLY A 430 15.60 -11.14 -15.09
N ILE A 431 15.00 -11.17 -13.89
CA ILE A 431 14.84 -12.43 -13.14
C ILE A 431 13.80 -13.32 -13.88
N PRO A 432 13.87 -14.67 -13.83
CA PRO A 432 12.83 -15.57 -14.38
C PRO A 432 11.60 -15.77 -13.48
N ARG A 433 10.40 -15.97 -14.05
CA ARG A 433 9.14 -16.07 -13.27
C ARG A 433 9.14 -17.24 -12.27
N GLN A 434 9.99 -18.24 -12.48
CA GLN A 434 10.11 -19.44 -11.64
C GLN A 434 11.05 -19.23 -10.43
N ARG A 435 11.13 -18.04 -9.86
CA ARG A 435 12.04 -17.70 -8.73
C ARG A 435 11.25 -17.09 -7.58
N HIS A 436 11.69 -17.38 -6.37
CA HIS A 436 11.29 -16.71 -5.14
C HIS A 436 12.15 -15.47 -4.94
N VAL A 437 11.59 -14.32 -5.22
CA VAL A 437 12.31 -13.05 -5.26
C VAL A 437 12.08 -12.28 -3.97
N VAL A 438 13.17 -12.02 -3.26
CA VAL A 438 13.20 -11.22 -2.05
C VAL A 438 13.86 -9.89 -2.38
N VAL A 439 13.15 -8.78 -2.23
CA VAL A 439 13.73 -7.46 -2.42
C VAL A 439 14.32 -6.96 -1.11
N VAL A 440 15.62 -6.67 -1.10
CA VAL A 440 16.32 -6.17 0.10
C VAL A 440 16.58 -4.69 -0.03
N ARG A 441 16.15 -3.91 0.98
CA ARG A 441 16.27 -2.45 0.97
C ARG A 441 16.70 -1.92 2.34
N GLU A 442 17.41 -0.80 2.35
CA GLU A 442 17.64 -0.02 3.57
C GLU A 442 16.36 0.77 3.95
N GLU A 443 15.57 1.18 2.96
CA GLU A 443 14.34 1.97 3.13
C GLU A 443 13.08 1.17 2.83
N TYR A 444 12.03 1.45 3.60
CA TYR A 444 10.68 1.03 3.23
C TYR A 444 10.26 1.73 1.94
N GLY A 445 9.77 0.97 0.98
CA GLY A 445 9.36 1.48 -0.32
C GLY A 445 8.53 0.45 -1.07
N PRO A 446 7.91 0.85 -2.20
CA PRO A 446 7.06 -0.03 -2.98
C PRO A 446 7.83 -1.27 -3.41
N VAL A 447 7.21 -2.42 -3.20
CA VAL A 447 7.78 -3.69 -3.63
C VAL A 447 7.30 -3.97 -5.05
N PRO A 448 8.21 -4.30 -5.99
CA PRO A 448 7.81 -4.80 -7.29
C PRO A 448 6.81 -5.96 -7.13
N VAL A 449 5.74 -5.97 -7.93
CA VAL A 449 4.69 -7.03 -7.91
C VAL A 449 5.27 -8.45 -7.98
N ARG A 450 6.45 -8.55 -8.59
CA ARG A 450 7.20 -9.77 -8.82
C ARG A 450 8.09 -10.21 -7.64
N ALA A 451 8.14 -9.46 -6.54
CA ALA A 451 8.81 -9.92 -5.33
C ALA A 451 7.81 -10.63 -4.42
N ASP A 452 8.20 -11.81 -3.96
CA ASP A 452 7.43 -12.62 -3.01
C ASP A 452 7.56 -12.07 -1.58
N GLU A 453 8.70 -11.45 -1.27
CA GLU A 453 9.01 -10.90 0.06
C GLU A 453 9.84 -9.61 -0.03
N ARG A 454 9.81 -8.82 1.05
CA ARG A 454 10.70 -7.68 1.28
C ARG A 454 11.52 -7.88 2.55
N TRP A 455 12.83 -7.69 2.46
CA TRP A 455 13.69 -7.59 3.63
C TRP A 455 14.15 -6.15 3.83
N LEU A 456 13.94 -5.62 5.03
CA LEU A 456 14.43 -4.31 5.46
C LEU A 456 15.67 -4.48 6.33
N VAL A 457 16.67 -3.63 6.12
CA VAL A 457 17.88 -3.64 6.95
C VAL A 457 17.53 -3.16 8.36
N TRP A 458 17.78 -4.02 9.37
CA TRP A 458 17.47 -3.72 10.77
C TRP A 458 18.12 -2.40 11.24
N PRO A 459 17.43 -1.59 12.06
CA PRO A 459 16.09 -1.77 12.64
C PRO A 459 14.97 -1.15 11.80
N ALA A 460 15.15 -0.94 10.49
CA ALA A 460 14.06 -0.39 9.68
C ALA A 460 12.84 -1.33 9.67
N THR A 461 11.66 -0.77 9.92
CA THR A 461 10.38 -1.49 9.96
C THR A 461 9.42 -0.96 8.90
N SER A 462 8.36 -1.73 8.66
CA SER A 462 7.24 -1.31 7.81
C SER A 462 6.38 -0.30 8.57
N PRO A 463 6.13 0.92 8.06
CA PRO A 463 5.25 1.90 8.71
C PRO A 463 3.79 1.42 8.76
N ALA A 464 3.39 0.63 7.77
CA ALA A 464 2.07 0.03 7.72
C ALA A 464 2.12 -1.30 6.95
N PRO A 465 1.12 -2.16 7.13
CA PRO A 465 1.04 -3.41 6.41
C PRO A 465 0.55 -3.17 4.96
N ASP A 466 1.44 -3.28 3.97
CA ASP A 466 1.12 -3.14 2.53
C ASP A 466 0.77 -4.47 1.85
N GLY A 467 0.69 -5.53 2.64
CA GLY A 467 0.40 -6.87 2.17
C GLY A 467 1.60 -7.66 1.64
N VAL A 468 2.79 -7.06 1.55
CA VAL A 468 4.00 -7.80 1.20
C VAL A 468 4.64 -8.36 2.46
N ALA A 469 4.99 -9.66 2.44
CA ALA A 469 5.70 -10.29 3.54
C ALA A 469 7.00 -9.53 3.82
N THR A 470 7.05 -8.80 4.94
CA THR A 470 8.15 -7.90 5.28
C THR A 470 8.89 -8.43 6.48
N HIS A 471 10.21 -8.56 6.35
CA HIS A 471 11.08 -9.08 7.38
C HIS A 471 12.23 -8.12 7.63
N THR A 472 12.71 -8.05 8.87
CA THR A 472 13.89 -7.27 9.22
C THR A 472 15.11 -8.19 9.29
N VAL A 473 16.21 -7.76 8.68
CA VAL A 473 17.46 -8.53 8.61
C VAL A 473 18.63 -7.64 8.99
N PRO A 474 19.43 -7.99 10.01
CA PRO A 474 20.63 -7.26 10.36
C PRO A 474 21.73 -7.55 9.33
N LEU A 475 22.45 -6.49 8.91
CA LEU A 475 23.56 -6.59 7.97
C LEU A 475 24.85 -6.03 8.57
N PRO A 476 26.02 -6.60 8.25
CA PRO A 476 27.27 -6.24 8.88
C PRO A 476 27.66 -4.77 8.64
N VAL A 477 28.28 -4.14 9.63
CA VAL A 477 28.76 -2.74 9.57
C VAL A 477 30.28 -2.67 9.79
N ALA A 478 30.92 -1.65 9.21
CA ALA A 478 32.32 -1.37 9.47
C ALA A 478 32.48 -0.63 10.81
N ASP A 479 33.51 -0.97 11.58
CA ASP A 479 33.82 -0.30 12.85
C ASP A 479 34.70 0.96 12.61
N PRO A 480 34.19 2.18 12.87
CA PRO A 480 34.94 3.42 12.71
C PRO A 480 35.88 3.75 13.90
N GLY A 481 35.86 2.95 14.97
CA GLY A 481 36.59 3.22 16.22
C GLY A 481 35.84 4.15 17.18
N ALA A 482 36.12 4.01 18.48
CA ALA A 482 35.54 4.85 19.54
C ALA A 482 36.04 6.30 19.46
N ARG A 483 35.20 7.25 19.89
CA ARG A 483 35.59 8.65 20.10
C ARG A 483 36.48 8.79 21.34
N ASP A 484 37.64 9.41 21.19
CA ASP A 484 38.52 9.79 22.30
C ASP A 484 38.39 11.29 22.67
N ASP A 485 38.97 11.68 23.80
CA ASP A 485 38.87 13.05 24.34
C ASP A 485 39.54 14.07 23.42
N LEU A 486 40.62 13.69 22.74
CA LEU A 486 41.32 14.56 21.78
C LEU A 486 40.45 14.88 20.57
N ALA A 487 39.82 13.87 19.95
CA ALA A 487 38.90 14.08 18.83
C ALA A 487 37.68 14.92 19.23
N ARG A 488 37.19 14.75 20.47
CA ARG A 488 36.09 15.57 21.02
C ARG A 488 36.49 17.04 21.15
N ASP A 489 37.65 17.33 21.75
CA ASP A 489 38.13 18.70 21.95
C ASP A 489 38.43 19.41 20.61
N GLU A 490 39.04 18.70 19.65
CA GLU A 490 39.29 19.21 18.30
C GLU A 490 37.98 19.53 17.56
N ALA A 491 36.98 18.66 17.66
CA ALA A 491 35.68 18.86 17.05
C ALA A 491 34.93 20.07 17.65
N ARG A 492 34.99 20.24 18.97
CA ARG A 492 34.38 21.39 19.68
C ARG A 492 35.05 22.71 19.31
N ALA A 493 36.38 22.75 19.29
CA ALA A 493 37.14 23.92 18.88
C ALA A 493 36.81 24.34 17.44
N HIS A 494 36.70 23.37 16.53
CA HIS A 494 36.33 23.64 15.12
C HIS A 494 34.92 24.21 14.98
N LEU A 495 33.99 23.78 15.84
CA LEU A 495 32.62 24.30 15.89
C LEU A 495 32.49 25.55 16.77
N GLY A 496 33.57 26.09 17.34
CA GLY A 496 33.49 27.27 18.22
C GLY A 496 32.66 27.03 19.48
N LEU A 497 32.58 25.79 19.93
CA LEU A 497 31.90 25.39 21.16
C LEU A 497 32.90 25.41 22.32
N GLY A 498 32.49 25.92 23.48
CA GLY A 498 33.29 25.95 24.70
C GLY A 498 33.19 24.65 25.49
N ALA A 499 33.01 24.72 26.81
CA ALA A 499 32.78 23.54 27.67
C ALA A 499 31.29 23.27 27.93
N GLU A 500 30.40 24.05 27.33
CA GLU A 500 28.94 23.95 27.53
C GLU A 500 28.32 22.64 27.01
N PRO A 501 27.23 22.14 27.62
CA PRO A 501 26.48 21.02 27.07
C PRO A 501 26.02 21.28 25.63
N ALA A 502 26.35 20.33 24.75
CA ALA A 502 25.98 20.38 23.33
C ALA A 502 25.08 19.19 22.98
N PHE A 503 23.89 19.48 22.48
CA PHE A 503 22.95 18.48 21.96
C PHE A 503 23.04 18.44 20.44
N VAL A 504 22.94 17.25 19.84
CA VAL A 504 22.87 17.07 18.38
C VAL A 504 21.62 16.32 17.97
N ALA A 505 20.94 16.79 16.92
CA ALA A 505 19.79 16.13 16.33
C ALA A 505 19.77 16.30 14.80
N LEU A 506 19.11 15.39 14.09
CA LEU A 506 18.79 15.59 12.67
C LEU A 506 17.66 16.60 12.51
N ALA A 507 17.73 17.41 11.45
CA ALA A 507 16.73 18.45 11.18
C ALA A 507 15.35 17.92 10.73
N ASP A 508 15.22 16.62 10.48
CA ASP A 508 13.99 15.99 9.99
C ASP A 508 12.82 16.09 10.98
N GLN A 509 13.11 16.07 12.30
CA GLN A 509 12.16 16.30 13.39
C GLN A 509 12.51 17.58 14.18
N ALA A 510 13.03 18.60 13.48
CA ALA A 510 13.57 19.80 14.13
C ALA A 510 12.53 20.59 14.94
N ASP A 511 11.26 20.59 14.53
CA ASP A 511 10.22 21.39 15.18
C ASP A 511 9.99 20.94 16.64
N ASP A 512 9.84 19.62 16.87
CA ASP A 512 9.61 19.04 18.20
C ASP A 512 10.86 19.15 19.08
N VAL A 513 12.04 18.88 18.51
CA VAL A 513 13.32 19.02 19.23
C VAL A 513 13.56 20.48 19.64
N LEU A 514 13.24 21.44 18.76
CA LEU A 514 13.38 22.86 19.04
C LEU A 514 12.40 23.32 20.12
N ALA A 515 11.15 22.86 20.08
CA ALA A 515 10.15 23.14 21.11
C ALA A 515 10.59 22.61 22.49
N ALA A 516 11.04 21.35 22.54
CA ALA A 516 11.54 20.73 23.77
C ALA A 516 12.79 21.45 24.31
N PHE A 517 13.74 21.84 23.45
CA PHE A 517 14.93 22.58 23.84
C PHE A 517 14.59 23.95 24.46
N ARG A 518 13.67 24.71 23.85
CA ARG A 518 13.20 26.00 24.38
C ARG A 518 12.50 25.84 25.73
N ALA A 519 11.71 24.79 25.90
CA ALA A 519 11.04 24.47 27.15
C ALA A 519 12.01 23.98 28.25
N ALA A 520 13.07 23.25 27.88
CA ALA A 520 14.10 22.79 28.81
C ALA A 520 14.87 23.97 29.42
N PHE A 521 15.19 24.95 28.57
CA PHE A 521 16.07 26.07 28.89
C PHE A 521 15.43 27.42 28.58
N PRO A 522 14.48 27.92 29.38
CA PRO A 522 13.87 29.23 29.12
C PRO A 522 14.83 30.41 29.36
N THR A 523 15.81 30.26 30.25
CA THR A 523 16.70 31.35 30.71
C THR A 523 18.19 30.97 30.72
N ARG A 524 18.54 29.75 30.29
CA ARG A 524 19.92 29.24 30.30
C ARG A 524 20.58 29.50 28.94
N ASP A 525 21.71 30.21 28.96
CA ASP A 525 22.45 30.64 27.75
C ASP A 525 23.73 29.82 27.51
N ASP A 526 24.17 29.01 28.48
CA ASP A 526 25.31 28.10 28.42
C ASP A 526 24.92 26.69 27.95
N VAL A 527 24.06 26.60 26.94
CA VAL A 527 23.66 25.34 26.28
C VAL A 527 23.58 25.53 24.76
N ARG A 528 23.86 24.47 23.99
CA ARG A 528 23.87 24.52 22.53
C ARG A 528 23.05 23.38 21.94
N LEU A 529 22.29 23.67 20.89
CA LEU A 529 21.63 22.68 20.03
C LEU A 529 22.21 22.77 18.62
N LEU A 530 22.78 21.69 18.14
CA LEU A 530 23.26 21.51 16.78
C LEU A 530 22.21 20.73 15.99
N LEU A 531 21.59 21.38 14.99
CA LEU A 531 20.68 20.71 14.06
C LEU A 531 21.44 20.40 12.78
N LEU A 532 21.62 19.12 12.49
CA LEU A 532 22.28 18.65 11.27
C LEU A 532 21.29 18.73 10.12
N VAL A 533 21.57 19.60 9.15
CA VAL A 533 20.75 19.83 7.95
C VAL A 533 21.53 19.25 6.77
N PRO A 534 21.22 18.01 6.30
CA PRO A 534 21.88 17.39 5.15
C PRO A 534 21.99 18.35 3.96
N ASP A 535 23.04 18.23 3.14
CA ASP A 535 23.25 19.12 1.99
C ASP A 535 22.05 19.04 1.02
N ALA A 536 21.52 17.83 0.86
CA ALA A 536 20.28 17.56 0.11
C ALA A 536 19.06 18.32 0.66
N LEU A 537 19.07 18.69 1.94
CA LEU A 537 18.00 19.44 2.58
C LEU A 537 18.31 20.92 2.74
N ALA A 538 19.57 21.34 2.60
CA ALA A 538 20.03 22.69 2.96
C ALA A 538 19.27 23.80 2.21
N ARG A 539 18.92 23.62 0.94
CA ARG A 539 18.10 24.60 0.20
C ARG A 539 16.70 24.10 -0.11
N THR A 540 16.15 23.21 0.72
CA THR A 540 14.75 22.80 0.58
C THR A 540 13.79 23.74 1.29
N GLU A 541 12.52 23.61 0.92
CA GLU A 541 11.38 24.18 1.61
C GLU A 541 11.44 23.99 3.15
N ALA A 542 11.72 22.77 3.62
CA ALA A 542 11.76 22.44 5.04
C ALA A 542 12.89 23.18 5.77
N ALA A 543 14.07 23.27 5.16
CA ALA A 543 15.19 24.00 5.73
C ALA A 543 14.96 25.52 5.72
N GLU A 544 14.31 26.07 4.70
CA GLU A 544 13.97 27.50 4.68
C GLU A 544 12.95 27.87 5.76
N ARG A 545 11.93 27.03 5.95
CA ARG A 545 10.99 27.14 7.07
C ARG A 545 11.72 27.10 8.42
N LEU A 546 12.67 26.17 8.58
CA LEU A 546 13.50 26.06 9.78
C LEU A 546 14.40 27.28 9.99
N ARG A 547 15.01 27.84 8.94
CA ARG A 547 15.82 29.08 9.04
C ARG A 547 15.02 30.23 9.60
N LEU A 548 13.82 30.46 9.07
CA LEU A 548 12.93 31.52 9.54
C LEU A 548 12.50 31.30 11.00
N SER A 549 12.34 30.05 11.44
CA SER A 549 11.92 29.73 12.82
C SER A 549 13.05 29.82 13.87
N VAL A 550 14.32 29.64 13.46
CA VAL A 550 15.50 29.75 14.35
C VAL A 550 16.27 31.07 14.22
N ALA A 551 15.92 31.94 13.28
CA ALA A 551 16.64 33.21 13.01
C ALA A 551 16.86 34.12 14.23
N HIS A 552 16.01 33.99 15.25
CA HIS A 552 16.07 34.77 16.49
C HIS A 552 16.51 33.97 17.72
N GLU A 553 17.10 32.78 17.54
CA GLU A 553 17.50 31.88 18.63
C GLU A 553 19.01 31.58 18.57
N PRO A 554 19.86 32.36 19.29
CA PRO A 554 21.32 32.25 19.20
C PRO A 554 21.92 30.96 19.78
N ARG A 555 21.13 30.17 20.51
CA ARG A 555 21.57 28.89 21.12
C ARG A 555 21.46 27.70 20.15
N VAL A 556 20.77 27.88 19.04
CA VAL A 556 20.53 26.85 18.03
C VAL A 556 21.40 27.16 16.81
N ARG A 557 22.20 26.18 16.40
CA ARG A 557 23.06 26.29 15.23
C ARG A 557 22.67 25.22 14.21
N LEU A 558 22.34 25.68 13.00
CA LEU A 558 22.19 24.79 11.85
C LEU A 558 23.59 24.43 11.32
N VAL A 559 23.89 23.13 11.27
CA VAL A 559 25.10 22.59 10.65
C VAL A 559 24.69 22.08 9.27
N THR A 560 25.02 22.82 8.23
CA THR A 560 24.60 22.48 6.86
C THR A 560 25.65 21.70 6.07
N GLU A 561 26.93 21.76 6.48
CA GLU A 561 28.02 21.06 5.79
C GLU A 561 28.08 19.58 6.22
N GLU A 562 27.82 18.63 5.32
CA GLU A 562 27.82 17.19 5.67
C GLU A 562 29.18 16.70 6.18
N GLY A 563 30.28 17.24 5.65
CA GLY A 563 31.63 16.96 6.15
C GLY A 563 31.84 17.37 7.62
N ALA A 564 30.99 18.23 8.17
CA ALA A 564 31.00 18.63 9.56
C ALA A 564 30.10 17.77 10.46
N PHE A 565 29.32 16.82 9.92
CA PHE A 565 28.37 16.02 10.73
C PHE A 565 29.08 15.07 11.68
N ALA A 566 30.13 14.41 11.21
CA ALA A 566 30.96 13.56 12.06
C ALA A 566 31.61 14.37 13.20
N ARG A 567 32.05 15.61 12.91
CA ARG A 567 32.57 16.53 13.95
C ARG A 567 31.46 16.99 14.90
N ALA A 568 30.27 17.28 14.41
CA ALA A 568 29.14 17.66 15.25
C ALA A 568 28.70 16.51 16.18
N ALA A 569 28.71 15.28 15.67
CA ALA A 569 28.53 14.07 16.46
C ALA A 569 29.63 13.92 17.52
N ASP A 570 30.90 14.08 17.13
CA ASP A 570 32.02 13.97 18.06
C ASP A 570 32.06 15.10 19.10
N ALA A 571 31.56 16.29 18.78
CA ALA A 571 31.49 17.43 19.69
C ALA A 571 30.33 17.34 20.69
N ALA A 572 29.29 16.57 20.37
CA ALA A 572 28.05 16.50 21.16
C ALA A 572 28.23 15.75 22.49
N THR A 573 27.62 16.29 23.54
CA THR A 573 27.48 15.62 24.83
C THR A 573 26.38 14.56 24.76
N TRP A 574 25.26 14.90 24.10
CA TRP A 574 24.10 14.04 23.92
C TRP A 574 23.57 14.14 22.49
N ALA A 575 23.12 13.03 21.93
CA ALA A 575 22.32 13.02 20.72
C ALA A 575 20.84 12.81 21.08
N VAL A 576 19.94 13.54 20.42
CA VAL A 576 18.49 13.44 20.62
C VAL A 576 17.85 12.93 19.35
N SER A 577 17.03 11.87 19.47
CA SER A 577 16.25 11.33 18.36
C SER A 577 14.82 11.04 18.81
N LEU A 578 13.85 11.66 18.15
CA LEU A 578 12.42 11.45 18.38
C LEU A 578 11.76 10.58 17.29
N HIS A 579 12.55 10.08 16.34
CA HIS A 579 12.07 9.32 15.19
C HIS A 579 11.39 8.01 15.61
N GLN A 580 10.21 7.78 15.05
CA GLN A 580 9.44 6.57 15.27
C GLN A 580 9.76 5.52 14.20
N PRO A 581 9.64 4.22 14.50
CA PRO A 581 9.75 3.17 13.50
C PRO A 581 8.70 3.40 12.41
N GLY A 582 9.16 3.51 11.15
CA GLY A 582 8.27 3.78 10.00
C GLY A 582 8.33 5.21 9.46
N ASP A 583 9.11 6.12 10.06
CA ASP A 583 9.30 7.47 9.51
C ASP A 583 9.83 7.41 8.05
N PRO A 584 9.46 8.37 7.16
CA PRO A 584 9.86 8.39 5.74
C PRO A 584 11.38 8.36 5.49
N HIS A 585 12.18 8.69 6.51
CA HIS A 585 13.63 8.78 6.44
C HIS A 585 14.33 7.76 7.36
N THR A 586 13.63 6.68 7.74
CA THR A 586 14.11 5.67 8.71
C THR A 586 15.52 5.14 8.39
N ALA A 587 15.90 4.95 7.12
CA ALA A 587 17.23 4.44 6.81
C ALA A 587 18.35 5.47 7.02
N ARG A 588 18.14 6.73 6.61
CA ARG A 588 19.07 7.82 6.89
C ARG A 588 19.23 8.01 8.39
N VAL A 589 18.11 8.03 9.11
CA VAL A 589 18.07 8.11 10.58
C VAL A 589 18.81 6.92 11.19
N ASN A 590 18.56 5.70 10.71
CA ASN A 590 19.25 4.49 11.16
C ASN A 590 20.76 4.58 10.93
N ARG A 591 21.19 4.99 9.72
CA ARG A 591 22.61 5.16 9.41
C ARG A 591 23.27 6.18 10.33
N TRP A 592 22.60 7.28 10.60
CA TRP A 592 23.06 8.30 11.53
C TRP A 592 23.14 7.79 12.96
N LEU A 593 22.07 7.14 13.47
CA LEU A 593 22.02 6.56 14.81
C LEU A 593 23.07 5.46 15.00
N THR A 594 23.20 4.55 14.04
CA THR A 594 24.23 3.50 14.03
C THR A 594 25.63 4.14 14.03
N GLY A 595 25.85 5.18 13.24
CA GLY A 595 27.12 5.93 13.23
C GLY A 595 27.44 6.58 14.58
N LEU A 596 26.46 7.24 15.21
CA LEU A 596 26.57 7.84 16.54
C LEU A 596 26.91 6.79 17.60
N SER A 597 26.17 5.69 17.63
CA SER A 597 26.35 4.61 18.60
C SER A 597 27.68 3.90 18.40
N LEU A 598 28.12 3.68 17.16
CA LEU A 598 29.46 3.16 16.88
C LEU A 598 30.54 4.14 17.33
N ARG A 599 30.37 5.45 17.21
CA ARG A 599 31.32 6.42 17.78
C ARG A 599 31.26 6.52 19.31
N GLY A 600 30.26 5.92 19.95
CA GLY A 600 30.05 5.96 21.41
C GLY A 600 29.39 7.27 21.88
N VAL A 601 28.55 7.89 21.04
CA VAL A 601 27.75 9.05 21.42
C VAL A 601 26.45 8.57 22.10
N PRO A 602 26.12 9.05 23.31
CA PRO A 602 24.92 8.62 24.02
C PRO A 602 23.65 9.24 23.42
N LEU A 603 22.55 8.49 23.52
CA LEU A 603 21.27 8.83 22.89
C LEU A 603 20.17 9.06 23.93
N ILE A 604 19.38 10.12 23.72
CA ILE A 604 18.08 10.36 24.35
C ILE A 604 17.01 10.07 23.29
N THR A 605 16.08 9.18 23.62
CA THR A 605 15.00 8.74 22.72
C THR A 605 13.70 8.55 23.50
N VAL A 606 12.59 8.44 22.76
CA VAL A 606 11.28 8.09 23.30
C VAL A 606 11.04 6.57 23.23
N GLY A 607 10.20 6.05 24.13
CA GLY A 607 9.76 4.66 24.13
C GLY A 607 9.06 4.29 22.83
N GLY A 608 9.41 3.15 22.26
CA GLY A 608 8.94 2.76 20.94
C GLY A 608 9.67 3.45 19.77
N GLY A 609 10.58 4.40 20.02
CA GLY A 609 11.34 5.08 18.96
C GLY A 609 12.44 4.22 18.30
N THR A 610 12.87 4.61 17.11
CA THR A 610 13.88 3.88 16.28
C THR A 610 15.19 3.62 17.03
N ALA A 611 15.67 4.59 17.82
CA ALA A 611 16.88 4.43 18.63
C ALA A 611 16.70 3.45 19.80
N ALA A 612 15.49 3.34 20.36
CA ALA A 612 15.19 2.39 21.43
C ALA A 612 15.15 0.95 20.90
N GLU A 613 14.63 0.74 19.68
CA GLU A 613 14.68 -0.56 19.00
C GLU A 613 16.11 -0.98 18.63
N LEU A 614 16.95 -0.02 18.20
CA LEU A 614 18.34 -0.26 17.83
C LEU A 614 19.21 -0.75 19.01
N LEU A 615 18.93 -0.28 20.23
CA LEU A 615 19.82 -0.51 21.38
C LEU A 615 19.17 -1.32 22.53
N HIS A 616 17.92 -1.77 22.36
CA HIS A 616 17.15 -2.54 23.34
C HIS A 616 17.12 -1.95 24.77
N GLY A 617 17.30 -0.63 24.90
CA GLY A 617 17.30 0.10 26.19
C GLY A 617 18.62 0.11 26.96
N ASP A 618 19.58 -0.78 26.66
CA ASP A 618 20.84 -0.91 27.42
C ASP A 618 21.91 0.14 27.04
N GLY A 619 21.70 0.90 25.95
CA GLY A 619 22.64 1.90 25.42
C GLY A 619 22.09 3.32 25.25
N CYS A 620 20.87 3.62 25.71
CA CYS A 620 20.22 4.92 25.55
C CYS A 620 19.29 5.28 26.71
N VAL A 621 19.01 6.57 26.89
CA VAL A 621 17.94 7.04 27.79
C VAL A 621 16.62 6.97 27.03
N VAL A 622 15.71 6.10 27.49
CA VAL A 622 14.38 5.92 26.92
C VAL A 622 13.33 6.62 27.78
N LEU A 623 12.63 7.59 27.21
CA LEU A 623 11.58 8.35 27.88
C LEU A 623 10.21 7.66 27.70
N PRO A 624 9.39 7.49 28.75
CA PRO A 624 8.06 6.94 28.62
C PRO A 624 7.18 7.84 27.73
N VAL A 625 6.31 7.26 26.91
CA VAL A 625 5.38 8.00 26.05
C VAL A 625 4.06 8.14 26.78
N ASP A 626 3.76 9.37 27.22
CA ASP A 626 2.41 9.80 27.58
C ASP A 626 2.04 10.86 26.54
N GLU A 627 1.01 10.61 25.73
CA GLU A 627 0.61 11.43 24.56
C GLU A 627 0.36 12.90 24.93
N PHE A 628 0.09 13.20 26.20
CA PHE A 628 -0.17 14.55 26.70
C PHE A 628 1.05 15.27 27.31
N ALA A 629 2.21 14.61 27.38
CA ALA A 629 3.39 15.16 28.09
C ALA A 629 4.74 14.97 27.36
N ALA A 630 4.78 14.42 26.14
CA ALA A 630 6.02 14.12 25.42
C ALA A 630 7.00 15.31 25.37
N ASP A 631 6.56 16.49 24.95
CA ASP A 631 7.40 17.70 24.88
C ASP A 631 7.94 18.13 26.25
N THR A 632 7.12 17.96 27.30
CA THR A 632 7.47 18.35 28.67
C THR A 632 8.46 17.35 29.29
N MET A 633 8.35 16.07 28.92
CA MET A 633 9.26 15.01 29.37
C MET A 633 10.60 15.03 28.64
N VAL A 634 10.60 15.25 27.31
CA VAL A 634 11.84 15.47 26.54
C VAL A 634 12.55 16.70 27.08
N ALA A 635 11.81 17.80 27.33
CA ALA A 635 12.38 18.99 27.97
C ALA A 635 12.93 18.72 29.38
N GLY A 636 12.27 17.88 30.17
CA GLY A 636 12.75 17.45 31.49
C GLY A 636 14.06 16.65 31.42
N ALA A 637 14.11 15.64 30.57
CA ALA A 637 15.30 14.80 30.39
C ALA A 637 16.49 15.58 29.84
N VAL A 638 16.26 16.43 28.83
CA VAL A 638 17.29 17.32 28.27
C VAL A 638 17.82 18.28 29.34
N ARG A 639 16.96 18.76 30.25
CA ARG A 639 17.37 19.62 31.37
C ARG A 639 18.21 18.88 32.41
N ASP A 640 17.78 17.69 32.82
CA ASP A 640 18.41 16.95 33.91
C ASP A 640 19.74 16.29 33.51
N LEU A 641 19.86 15.90 32.23
CA LEU A 641 21.05 15.20 31.71
C LEU A 641 22.13 16.13 31.15
N ALA A 642 21.84 17.43 30.98
CA ALA A 642 22.75 18.37 30.34
C ALA A 642 24.18 18.31 30.89
N ASP A 643 24.33 18.20 32.21
CA ASP A 643 25.62 18.24 32.91
C ASP A 643 26.15 16.84 33.34
N ASP A 644 25.42 15.75 33.04
CA ASP A 644 25.76 14.37 33.45
C ASP A 644 26.64 13.62 32.43
N HIS A 645 27.92 14.00 32.40
CA HIS A 645 28.95 13.40 31.53
C HIS A 645 29.29 11.95 31.88
N VAL A 646 29.15 11.54 33.15
CA VAL A 646 29.49 10.17 33.60
C VAL A 646 28.48 9.17 33.03
N THR A 647 27.19 9.49 33.10
CA THR A 647 26.14 8.67 32.52
C THR A 647 26.23 8.65 30.99
N ALA A 648 26.54 9.79 30.38
CA ALA A 648 26.78 9.92 28.95
C ALA A 648 27.88 8.96 28.43
N ASP A 649 29.07 8.95 29.04
CA ASP A 649 30.16 8.08 28.58
C ASP A 649 29.87 6.59 28.80
N LYS A 650 29.23 6.24 29.93
CA LYS A 650 28.85 4.84 30.23
C LYS A 650 27.84 4.30 29.20
N LEU A 651 26.80 5.06 28.88
CA LEU A 651 25.78 4.66 27.91
C LEU A 651 26.34 4.57 26.48
N GLY A 652 27.20 5.53 26.10
CA GLY A 652 27.86 5.51 24.80
C GLY A 652 28.72 4.25 24.58
N GLN A 653 29.48 3.83 25.60
CA GLN A 653 30.28 2.60 25.54
C GLN A 653 29.42 1.33 25.45
N ALA A 654 28.33 1.28 26.22
CA ALA A 654 27.39 0.15 26.18
C ALA A 654 26.71 0.02 24.81
N ALA A 655 26.26 1.14 24.23
CA ALA A 655 25.66 1.16 22.89
C ALA A 655 26.61 0.64 21.81
N ARG A 656 27.88 1.08 21.83
CA ARG A 656 28.91 0.63 20.89
C ARG A 656 29.17 -0.87 21.01
N ALA A 657 29.34 -1.37 22.24
CA ALA A 657 29.62 -2.79 22.48
C ALA A 657 28.47 -3.68 21.96
N HIS A 658 27.23 -3.27 22.21
CA HIS A 658 26.04 -3.99 21.74
C HIS A 658 25.99 -4.09 20.21
N LEU A 659 26.18 -2.99 19.49
CA LEU A 659 26.10 -2.99 18.02
C LEU A 659 27.21 -3.79 17.34
N LEU A 660 28.44 -3.77 17.88
CA LEU A 660 29.54 -4.54 17.31
C LEU A 660 29.32 -6.06 17.43
N ASP A 661 28.62 -6.51 18.47
CA ASP A 661 28.24 -7.91 18.65
C ASP A 661 27.05 -8.28 17.76
N ALA A 662 25.98 -7.48 17.79
CA ALA A 662 24.75 -7.75 17.04
C ALA A 662 24.93 -7.71 15.51
N LEU A 663 25.84 -6.87 15.01
CA LEU A 663 26.08 -6.68 13.57
C LEU A 663 27.36 -7.36 13.08
N ALA A 664 27.90 -8.35 13.81
CA ALA A 664 29.04 -9.13 13.34
C ALA A 664 28.68 -9.99 12.09
N PRO A 665 29.62 -10.21 11.14
CA PRO A 665 29.36 -11.03 9.95
C PRO A 665 28.82 -12.44 10.25
N ALA A 666 29.30 -13.08 11.33
CA ALA A 666 28.82 -14.40 11.75
C ALA A 666 27.36 -14.35 12.25
N ALA A 667 27.02 -13.38 13.10
CA ALA A 667 25.67 -13.21 13.64
C ALA A 667 24.65 -12.89 12.54
N THR A 668 25.01 -11.97 11.64
CA THR A 668 24.18 -11.58 10.49
C THR A 668 24.02 -12.71 9.46
N GLY A 669 25.08 -13.48 9.21
CA GLY A 669 25.07 -14.65 8.32
C GLY A 669 24.12 -15.76 8.77
N GLU A 670 24.05 -16.06 10.08
CA GLU A 670 23.09 -17.03 10.62
C GLU A 670 21.63 -16.61 10.44
N VAL A 671 21.34 -15.31 10.54
CA VAL A 671 19.98 -14.77 10.32
C VAL A 671 19.59 -14.88 8.85
N VAL A 672 20.48 -14.48 7.93
CA VAL A 672 20.27 -14.62 6.47
C VAL A 672 20.02 -16.08 6.09
N ARG A 673 20.83 -17.02 6.63
CA ARG A 673 20.68 -18.47 6.38
C ARG A 673 19.27 -18.96 6.69
N ARG A 674 18.80 -18.71 7.92
CA ARG A 674 17.48 -19.17 8.40
C ARG A 674 16.35 -18.63 7.53
N ARG A 675 16.46 -17.38 7.07
CA ARG A 675 15.44 -16.74 6.22
C ARG A 675 15.43 -17.30 4.80
N VAL A 676 16.59 -17.51 4.17
CA VAL A 676 16.68 -18.17 2.85
C VAL A 676 16.10 -19.59 2.90
N GLU A 677 16.37 -20.35 3.97
CA GLU A 677 15.82 -21.70 4.15
C GLU A 677 14.28 -21.71 4.20
N LEU A 678 13.65 -20.69 4.81
CA LEU A 678 12.20 -20.55 4.87
C LEU A 678 11.61 -20.16 3.50
N ALA A 679 12.21 -19.17 2.83
CA ALA A 679 11.82 -18.75 1.48
C ALA A 679 11.84 -19.91 0.47
N TYR A 680 12.89 -20.73 0.51
CA TYR A 680 13.01 -21.92 -0.35
C TYR A 680 11.88 -22.94 -0.13
N ARG A 681 11.47 -23.17 1.12
CA ARG A 681 10.37 -24.10 1.45
C ARG A 681 9.02 -23.59 0.94
N SER A 682 8.77 -22.28 1.05
CA SER A 682 7.55 -21.62 0.56
C SER A 682 7.42 -21.77 -0.96
N TRP A 683 8.48 -21.44 -1.69
CA TRP A 683 8.54 -21.57 -3.14
C TRP A 683 8.22 -22.99 -3.64
N ARG A 684 8.78 -24.01 -2.96
CA ARG A 684 8.58 -25.41 -3.33
C ARG A 684 7.14 -25.88 -3.14
N ALA A 685 6.42 -25.36 -2.14
CA ALA A 685 5.02 -25.70 -1.87
C ALA A 685 4.07 -25.09 -2.92
N GLY A 686 4.28 -23.84 -3.32
CA GLY A 686 3.42 -23.15 -4.31
C GLY A 686 3.42 -23.83 -5.69
N ARG A 687 4.58 -24.36 -6.11
CA ARG A 687 4.71 -25.06 -7.40
C ARG A 687 3.90 -26.36 -7.47
N ALA A 688 3.76 -27.08 -6.36
CA ALA A 688 2.97 -28.31 -6.32
C ALA A 688 1.47 -28.05 -6.53
N LEU A 689 0.96 -26.91 -6.04
CA LEU A 689 -0.46 -26.54 -6.11
C LEU A 689 -0.92 -26.16 -7.53
N ALA A 690 -0.08 -25.43 -8.27
CA ALA A 690 -0.37 -25.00 -9.64
C ALA A 690 -0.57 -26.18 -10.61
N THR A 691 0.02 -27.34 -10.30
CA THR A 691 -0.05 -28.55 -11.13
C THR A 691 -1.35 -29.34 -10.92
N ALA A 692 -2.13 -29.05 -9.87
CA ALA A 692 -3.33 -29.80 -9.50
C ALA A 692 -4.66 -29.16 -10.00
N ALA A 693 -4.63 -27.93 -10.50
CA ALA A 693 -5.82 -27.15 -10.87
C ALA A 693 -6.36 -27.42 -12.29
N GLU A 694 -5.75 -28.33 -13.07
CA GLU A 694 -6.10 -28.55 -14.48
C GLU A 694 -7.32 -29.49 -14.72
N ASP A 695 -7.95 -30.11 -13.70
CA ASP A 695 -8.78 -31.33 -13.92
C ASP A 695 -10.36 -31.28 -13.81
N ASP A 696 -11.13 -30.33 -13.20
CA ASP A 696 -12.64 -30.26 -13.31
C ASP A 696 -13.34 -28.96 -12.78
N PRO A 697 -14.16 -28.20 -13.57
CA PRO A 697 -14.69 -26.86 -13.22
C PRO A 697 -16.12 -26.70 -12.61
N LEU A 698 -17.05 -27.69 -12.59
CA LEU A 698 -18.47 -27.46 -12.18
C LEU A 698 -18.88 -27.97 -10.79
N ARG A 699 -17.94 -28.49 -10.01
CA ARG A 699 -18.23 -29.14 -8.71
C ARG A 699 -18.75 -28.16 -7.64
N ALA A 700 -18.30 -26.91 -7.64
CA ALA A 700 -18.62 -25.92 -6.59
C ALA A 700 -20.04 -25.34 -6.67
N LEU A 701 -20.60 -25.14 -7.88
CA LEU A 701 -21.90 -24.47 -8.07
C LEU A 701 -23.08 -25.32 -7.57
N ARG A 702 -22.96 -26.64 -7.67
CA ARG A 702 -23.97 -27.59 -7.21
C ARG A 702 -24.09 -27.62 -5.68
N ALA A 703 -23.00 -27.34 -4.96
CA ALA A 703 -23.00 -27.29 -3.50
C ALA A 703 -23.75 -26.06 -2.95
N ALA A 704 -23.62 -24.90 -3.60
CA ALA A 704 -24.23 -23.64 -3.15
C ALA A 704 -25.77 -23.63 -3.19
N ARG A 705 -26.39 -24.28 -4.18
CA ARG A 705 -27.85 -24.40 -4.31
C ARG A 705 -28.51 -25.08 -3.10
N HIS A 706 -27.83 -26.06 -2.51
CA HIS A 706 -28.38 -26.82 -1.39
C HIS A 706 -28.39 -26.05 -0.06
N ALA A 707 -27.57 -25.01 0.05
CA ALA A 707 -27.50 -24.15 1.25
C ALA A 707 -28.59 -23.06 1.28
N LEU A 708 -28.98 -22.52 0.12
CA LEU A 708 -29.85 -21.34 0.02
C LEU A 708 -31.36 -21.62 0.26
N HIS A 709 -31.80 -22.88 0.19
CA HIS A 709 -33.22 -23.26 0.30
C HIS A 709 -33.69 -23.67 1.71
N ARG A 710 -32.87 -23.58 2.76
CA ARG A 710 -33.29 -23.94 4.13
C ARG A 710 -34.00 -22.75 4.80
N ARG A 711 -35.27 -22.94 5.19
CA ARG A 711 -36.03 -21.92 5.94
C ARG A 711 -35.64 -21.94 7.43
N PRO A 712 -35.46 -20.77 8.08
CA PRO A 712 -35.26 -20.69 9.52
C PRO A 712 -36.57 -20.95 10.29
N ASP A 713 -36.49 -21.76 11.34
CA ASP A 713 -37.59 -22.04 12.27
C ASP A 713 -37.75 -20.86 13.25
N THR A 714 -38.98 -20.34 13.37
CA THR A 714 -39.31 -19.15 14.19
C THR A 714 -39.84 -19.48 15.58
N GLU A 715 -39.86 -20.75 16.01
CA GLU A 715 -40.45 -21.14 17.30
C GLU A 715 -39.46 -21.57 18.42
N ALA A 716 -38.16 -21.29 18.29
CA ALA A 716 -37.22 -21.51 19.39
C ALA A 716 -37.38 -20.43 20.49
N GLY A 717 -38.18 -20.73 21.51
CA GLY A 717 -38.44 -19.86 22.65
C GLY A 717 -37.27 -19.76 23.63
N TYR A 718 -36.86 -18.53 23.97
CA TYR A 718 -35.85 -18.26 24.99
C TYR A 718 -36.43 -17.61 26.25
N LYS A 719 -36.05 -18.14 27.42
CA LYS A 719 -36.45 -17.70 28.76
C LYS A 719 -35.48 -16.65 29.32
N ILE A 720 -35.75 -15.35 29.12
CA ILE A 720 -35.29 -14.28 30.03
C ILE A 720 -36.37 -13.18 30.10
N PRO A 721 -36.77 -12.65 31.28
CA PRO A 721 -37.86 -11.69 31.41
C PRO A 721 -37.42 -10.23 31.15
N MET A 722 -38.34 -9.45 30.56
CA MET A 722 -38.44 -7.97 30.45
C MET A 722 -37.76 -7.23 29.28
N ALA A 723 -38.56 -6.94 28.23
CA ALA A 723 -38.84 -5.60 27.65
C ALA A 723 -39.55 -5.73 26.25
N PRO A 724 -40.87 -6.01 26.19
CA PRO A 724 -41.48 -6.62 24.98
C PRO A 724 -41.98 -5.69 23.86
N GLN A 725 -42.12 -4.37 24.06
CA GLN A 725 -42.89 -3.54 23.09
C GLN A 725 -42.04 -2.80 22.05
N LEU A 726 -40.84 -2.32 22.40
CA LEU A 726 -39.92 -1.69 21.43
C LEU A 726 -39.23 -2.73 20.52
N ARG A 727 -38.94 -3.92 21.06
CA ARG A 727 -38.21 -4.99 20.37
C ARG A 727 -39.04 -5.66 19.25
N ARG A 728 -40.37 -5.77 19.42
CA ARG A 728 -41.28 -6.35 18.41
C ARG A 728 -41.49 -5.47 17.18
N ALA A 729 -41.43 -4.15 17.34
CA ALA A 729 -41.61 -3.22 16.22
C ALA A 729 -40.36 -3.19 15.31
N VAL A 730 -39.17 -3.17 15.92
CA VAL A 730 -37.89 -3.18 15.18
C VAL A 730 -37.64 -4.53 14.49
N LEU A 731 -37.97 -5.65 15.15
CA LEU A 731 -37.78 -6.98 14.57
C LEU A 731 -38.80 -7.34 13.48
N ARG A 732 -40.02 -6.78 13.49
CA ARG A 732 -40.99 -6.96 12.38
C ARG A 732 -40.59 -6.21 11.11
N VAL A 733 -39.95 -5.05 11.26
CA VAL A 733 -39.44 -4.26 10.13
C VAL A 733 -38.24 -4.97 9.50
N LEU A 734 -37.35 -5.56 10.32
CA LEU A 734 -36.23 -6.36 9.85
C LEU A 734 -36.67 -7.68 9.16
N ALA A 735 -37.64 -8.39 9.73
CA ALA A 735 -38.15 -9.63 9.13
C ALA A 735 -38.92 -9.43 7.81
N HIS A 736 -39.54 -8.26 7.60
CA HIS A 736 -40.19 -7.91 6.33
C HIS A 736 -39.16 -7.58 5.24
N TYR A 737 -38.00 -7.03 5.64
CA TYR A 737 -36.87 -6.75 4.75
C TYR A 737 -36.18 -8.05 4.27
N ASP A 738 -36.03 -9.04 5.15
CA ASP A 738 -35.39 -10.32 4.82
C ASP A 738 -36.21 -11.21 3.87
N SER A 739 -37.54 -11.22 4.01
CA SER A 739 -38.42 -12.00 3.12
C SER A 739 -38.42 -11.45 1.68
N HIS A 740 -38.33 -10.12 1.55
CA HIS A 740 -38.25 -9.47 0.25
C HIS A 740 -36.88 -9.67 -0.43
N LEU A 741 -35.79 -9.66 0.33
CA LEU A 741 -34.44 -9.95 -0.17
C LEU A 741 -34.29 -11.41 -0.61
N THR A 742 -34.86 -12.37 0.13
CA THR A 742 -34.79 -13.80 -0.22
C THR A 742 -35.59 -14.11 -1.49
N SER A 743 -36.73 -13.46 -1.69
CA SER A 743 -37.55 -13.59 -2.91
C SER A 743 -36.85 -13.03 -4.16
N VAL A 744 -36.17 -11.89 -4.02
CA VAL A 744 -35.40 -11.26 -5.09
C VAL A 744 -34.14 -12.08 -5.43
N LEU A 745 -33.48 -12.67 -4.44
CA LEU A 745 -32.32 -13.54 -4.66
C LEU A 745 -32.72 -14.88 -5.30
N GLY A 746 -33.89 -15.43 -4.95
CA GLY A 746 -34.43 -16.63 -5.60
C GLY A 746 -34.75 -16.42 -7.08
N SER A 747 -35.37 -15.28 -7.45
CA SER A 747 -35.69 -14.99 -8.85
C SER A 747 -34.45 -14.72 -9.71
N LEU A 748 -33.39 -14.17 -9.12
CA LEU A 748 -32.10 -13.95 -9.78
C LEU A 748 -31.38 -15.27 -10.06
N VAL A 749 -31.38 -16.22 -9.11
CA VAL A 749 -30.75 -17.54 -9.28
C VAL A 749 -31.47 -18.37 -10.37
N ASP A 750 -32.80 -18.35 -10.38
CA ASP A 750 -33.61 -19.05 -11.40
C ASP A 750 -33.42 -18.47 -12.81
N GLY A 751 -33.15 -17.16 -12.92
CA GLY A 751 -32.82 -16.50 -14.19
C GLY A 751 -31.44 -16.90 -14.71
N ILE A 752 -30.46 -17.08 -13.81
CA ILE A 752 -29.07 -17.43 -14.13
C ILE A 752 -28.95 -18.89 -14.58
N GLU A 753 -29.65 -19.83 -13.94
CA GLU A 753 -29.64 -21.26 -14.31
C GLU A 753 -30.23 -21.50 -15.70
N ARG A 754 -31.37 -20.86 -16.00
CA ARG A 754 -32.05 -21.01 -17.30
C ARG A 754 -31.20 -20.49 -18.46
N THR A 755 -30.46 -19.42 -18.19
CA THR A 755 -29.53 -18.81 -19.14
C THR A 755 -28.27 -19.67 -19.33
N ALA A 756 -27.73 -20.27 -18.25
CA ALA A 756 -26.55 -21.12 -18.31
C ALA A 756 -26.80 -22.44 -19.08
N VAL A 757 -27.97 -23.07 -18.91
CA VAL A 757 -28.33 -24.32 -19.59
C VAL A 757 -28.53 -24.11 -21.10
N GLU A 758 -29.21 -23.03 -21.51
CA GLU A 758 -29.41 -22.70 -22.93
C GLU A 758 -28.11 -22.31 -23.66
N LEU A 759 -27.10 -21.82 -22.93
CA LEU A 759 -25.80 -21.43 -23.46
C LEU A 759 -24.83 -22.61 -23.62
N VAL A 760 -24.87 -23.60 -22.72
CA VAL A 760 -24.07 -24.83 -22.84
C VAL A 760 -24.49 -25.65 -24.07
N GLU A 761 -25.78 -25.75 -24.36
CA GLU A 761 -26.29 -26.43 -25.58
C GLU A 761 -25.96 -25.71 -26.90
N ARG A 762 -25.53 -24.45 -26.83
CA ARG A 762 -25.09 -23.65 -28.00
C ARG A 762 -23.57 -23.63 -28.19
N GLN A 763 -22.82 -23.86 -27.12
CA GLN A 763 -21.35 -23.85 -27.14
C GLN A 763 -20.77 -25.07 -27.88
N GLU A 764 -21.45 -26.21 -27.87
CA GLU A 764 -21.03 -27.40 -28.63
C GLU A 764 -21.03 -27.20 -30.16
N ARG A 765 -21.61 -26.11 -30.67
CA ARG A 765 -21.84 -25.93 -32.11
C ARG A 765 -20.83 -25.06 -32.86
N PHE A 766 -20.06 -24.18 -32.23
CA PHE A 766 -19.18 -23.27 -32.97
C PHE A 766 -17.93 -22.85 -32.19
N ALA A 767 -16.75 -23.23 -32.70
CA ALA A 767 -15.44 -22.84 -32.18
C ALA A 767 -14.72 -21.92 -33.19
N ALA A 768 -14.35 -20.68 -32.79
CA ALA A 768 -13.29 -19.82 -33.37
C ALA A 768 -13.10 -18.51 -32.52
N PRO A 769 -12.22 -17.53 -32.85
CA PRO A 769 -10.94 -17.29 -32.17
C PRO A 769 -10.71 -15.80 -31.79
N ASP A 770 -10.89 -15.41 -30.53
CA ASP A 770 -10.53 -14.05 -30.07
C ASP A 770 -10.29 -14.03 -28.53
N SER A 771 -9.27 -14.77 -28.07
CA SER A 771 -9.09 -15.12 -26.65
C SER A 771 -8.20 -14.18 -25.82
N ASP A 772 -7.51 -13.21 -26.40
CA ASP A 772 -6.35 -12.59 -25.74
C ASP A 772 -6.65 -11.25 -25.06
N LEU A 773 -7.65 -10.50 -25.56
CA LEU A 773 -8.09 -9.22 -24.98
C LEU A 773 -8.89 -9.39 -23.68
N LEU A 774 -9.54 -10.54 -23.51
CA LEU A 774 -10.31 -10.89 -22.31
C LEU A 774 -9.45 -11.45 -21.17
N ARG A 775 -8.22 -11.90 -21.49
CA ARG A 775 -7.27 -12.48 -20.52
C ARG A 775 -6.57 -11.38 -19.69
N ALA A 776 -6.27 -10.23 -20.30
CA ALA A 776 -5.56 -9.12 -19.66
C ALA A 776 -6.41 -8.33 -18.63
N ASP A 777 -7.70 -8.12 -18.90
CA ASP A 777 -8.62 -7.47 -17.94
C ASP A 777 -8.91 -8.36 -16.71
N LEU A 778 -8.73 -9.69 -16.83
CA LEU A 778 -8.97 -10.67 -15.77
C LEU A 778 -7.81 -10.77 -14.77
N ASP A 779 -6.57 -10.70 -15.26
CA ASP A 779 -5.35 -10.70 -14.43
C ASP A 779 -5.29 -9.44 -13.53
N LEU A 780 -5.73 -8.29 -14.05
CA LEU A 780 -5.78 -7.02 -13.32
C LEU A 780 -6.72 -7.08 -12.09
N VAL A 781 -7.81 -7.84 -12.18
CA VAL A 781 -8.80 -7.99 -11.10
C VAL A 781 -8.37 -9.04 -10.07
N VAL A 782 -7.62 -10.08 -10.49
CA VAL A 782 -6.94 -11.06 -9.61
C VAL A 782 -5.90 -10.38 -8.74
N ASP A 783 -5.05 -9.54 -9.33
CA ASP A 783 -3.98 -8.88 -8.60
C ASP A 783 -4.52 -7.87 -7.59
N ARG A 784 -5.62 -7.20 -7.93
CA ARG A 784 -6.31 -6.27 -7.03
C ARG A 784 -6.96 -6.98 -5.84
N THR A 785 -7.50 -8.19 -6.02
CA THR A 785 -8.12 -8.97 -4.94
C THR A 785 -7.10 -9.71 -4.07
N SER A 786 -5.99 -10.16 -4.64
CA SER A 786 -4.83 -10.64 -3.88
C SER A 786 -4.18 -9.52 -3.05
N ALA A 787 -4.10 -8.30 -3.58
CA ALA A 787 -3.65 -7.13 -2.82
C ALA A 787 -4.56 -6.80 -1.61
N LEU A 788 -5.88 -6.88 -1.79
CA LEU A 788 -6.86 -6.71 -0.70
C LEU A 788 -6.77 -7.84 0.35
N GLY A 789 -6.59 -9.10 -0.07
CA GLY A 789 -6.39 -10.23 0.83
C GLY A 789 -5.11 -10.10 1.66
N ARG A 790 -4.04 -9.62 1.02
CA ARG A 790 -2.75 -9.34 1.65
C ARG A 790 -2.82 -8.16 2.64
N GLN A 791 -3.52 -7.08 2.30
CA GLN A 791 -3.77 -5.95 3.23
C GLN A 791 -4.55 -6.38 4.48
N VAL A 792 -5.53 -7.29 4.34
CA VAL A 792 -6.31 -7.79 5.48
C VAL A 792 -5.50 -8.70 6.40
N SER A 793 -4.61 -9.53 5.85
CA SER A 793 -3.71 -10.38 6.66
C SER A 793 -2.69 -9.53 7.42
N ALA A 794 -2.23 -8.45 6.80
CA ALA A 794 -1.23 -7.58 7.35
C ALA A 794 -1.82 -6.65 8.44
N VAL A 795 -3.11 -6.27 8.35
CA VAL A 795 -3.89 -5.68 9.46
C VAL A 795 -4.13 -6.69 10.60
N HIS A 796 -4.21 -7.99 10.31
CA HIS A 796 -4.39 -9.02 11.34
C HIS A 796 -3.12 -9.22 12.18
N ASP A 797 -1.93 -9.21 11.55
CA ASP A 797 -0.64 -9.26 12.25
C ASP A 797 -0.40 -8.00 13.10
N GLU A 798 -0.87 -6.83 12.63
CA GLU A 798 -0.82 -5.56 13.36
C GLU A 798 -1.73 -5.58 14.59
N VAL A 799 -2.95 -6.11 14.45
CA VAL A 799 -3.88 -6.34 15.57
C VAL A 799 -3.35 -7.39 16.54
N LEU A 800 -2.62 -8.40 16.06
CA LEU A 800 -1.96 -9.39 16.90
C LEU A 800 -0.80 -8.76 17.68
N ARG A 801 0.00 -7.89 17.04
CA ARG A 801 1.06 -7.08 17.67
C ARG A 801 0.50 -6.16 18.76
N LEU A 802 -0.57 -5.42 18.46
CA LEU A 802 -1.23 -4.51 19.39
C LEU A 802 -1.90 -5.26 20.57
N LYS A 803 -2.40 -6.48 20.34
CA LYS A 803 -2.90 -7.37 21.40
C LYS A 803 -1.78 -7.94 22.27
N THR A 804 -0.60 -8.24 21.70
CA THR A 804 0.56 -8.67 22.47
C THR A 804 1.21 -7.53 23.27
N ALA A 805 0.98 -6.27 22.88
CA ALA A 805 1.49 -5.07 23.56
C ALA A 805 0.63 -4.58 24.74
N GLY A 806 -0.50 -5.23 25.05
CA GLY A 806 -1.23 -5.00 26.30
C GLY A 806 -2.03 -3.69 26.42
N VAL A 807 -2.46 -3.08 25.32
CA VAL A 807 -3.31 -1.87 25.36
C VAL A 807 -4.79 -2.24 25.44
N GLY A 808 -5.52 -1.62 26.38
CA GLY A 808 -6.95 -1.85 26.64
C GLY A 808 -7.89 -1.45 25.51
N PRO A 809 -9.21 -1.70 25.65
CA PRO A 809 -10.18 -1.54 24.56
C PRO A 809 -10.34 -0.08 24.13
N LEU A 810 -10.01 0.23 22.87
CA LEU A 810 -10.28 1.53 22.24
C LEU A 810 -11.79 1.76 22.04
N PRO A 811 -12.27 3.02 22.14
CA PRO A 811 -13.65 3.38 21.85
C PRO A 811 -13.94 3.35 20.33
N PRO A 812 -15.19 3.10 19.91
CA PRO A 812 -15.56 3.07 18.50
C PRO A 812 -15.54 4.48 17.89
N ALA A 813 -14.75 4.66 16.83
CA ALA A 813 -14.76 5.89 16.02
C ALA A 813 -16.05 6.00 15.17
N PRO A 814 -16.54 7.22 14.89
CA PRO A 814 -17.73 7.42 14.06
C PRO A 814 -17.37 7.29 12.57
N VAL A 815 -18.07 6.41 11.85
CA VAL A 815 -17.95 6.25 10.38
C VAL A 815 -19.31 6.48 9.68
N PRO A 816 -19.85 7.71 9.59
CA PRO A 816 -21.08 7.96 8.82
C PRO A 816 -20.81 8.38 7.37
N ASP A 817 -19.73 9.12 7.08
CA ASP A 817 -19.54 9.77 5.78
C ASP A 817 -18.94 8.85 4.70
N GLU A 818 -18.10 7.88 5.08
CA GLU A 818 -17.53 6.89 4.16
C GLU A 818 -18.60 5.91 3.65
N VAL A 819 -19.62 5.62 4.46
CA VAL A 819 -20.75 4.75 4.08
C VAL A 819 -21.67 5.45 3.08
N ALA A 820 -21.83 6.78 3.18
CA ALA A 820 -22.55 7.57 2.20
C ALA A 820 -21.82 7.60 0.85
N GLN A 821 -20.50 7.80 0.87
CA GLN A 821 -19.68 7.74 -0.35
C GLN A 821 -19.71 6.35 -1.01
N LEU A 822 -19.67 5.27 -0.22
CA LEU A 822 -19.81 3.89 -0.71
C LEU A 822 -21.19 3.63 -1.33
N ARG A 823 -22.26 4.19 -0.74
CA ARG A 823 -23.62 4.06 -1.26
C ARG A 823 -23.81 4.82 -2.57
N ASP A 824 -23.24 6.01 -2.68
CA ASP A 824 -23.34 6.84 -3.88
C ASP A 824 -22.46 6.28 -5.01
N ALA A 825 -21.30 5.70 -4.67
CA ALA A 825 -20.48 4.91 -5.60
C ALA A 825 -21.19 3.63 -6.10
N LEU A 826 -21.96 2.96 -5.22
CA LEU A 826 -22.76 1.79 -5.57
C LEU A 826 -23.95 2.16 -6.50
N ALA A 827 -24.62 3.28 -6.23
CA ALA A 827 -25.68 3.79 -7.10
C ALA A 827 -25.13 4.23 -8.47
N ALA A 828 -23.94 4.83 -8.53
CA ALA A 828 -23.26 5.15 -9.77
C ALA A 828 -22.82 3.89 -10.55
N ALA A 829 -22.40 2.84 -9.85
CA ALA A 829 -22.09 1.54 -10.46
C ALA A 829 -23.34 0.84 -11.01
N GLN A 830 -24.46 0.89 -10.29
CA GLN A 830 -25.75 0.36 -10.76
C GLN A 830 -26.26 1.12 -11.99
N THR A 831 -26.18 2.45 -12.00
CA THR A 831 -26.59 3.27 -13.15
C THR A 831 -25.73 2.98 -14.40
N ARG A 832 -24.43 2.66 -14.20
CA ARG A 832 -23.54 2.21 -15.28
C ARG A 832 -23.85 0.79 -15.75
N MET A 833 -24.24 -0.11 -14.85
CA MET A 833 -24.68 -1.47 -15.19
C MET A 833 -25.99 -1.46 -15.99
N ASP A 834 -26.97 -0.64 -15.61
CA ASP A 834 -28.24 -0.49 -16.33
C ASP A 834 -28.02 0.11 -17.73
N ALA A 835 -27.10 1.08 -17.84
CA ALA A 835 -26.67 1.65 -19.12
C ALA A 835 -25.88 0.64 -19.99
N LEU A 836 -25.19 -0.31 -19.36
CA LEU A 836 -24.49 -1.42 -20.01
C LEU A 836 -25.50 -2.48 -20.49
N GLU A 837 -26.52 -2.80 -19.70
CA GLU A 837 -27.63 -3.70 -20.02
C GLU A 837 -28.45 -3.21 -21.22
N ALA A 838 -28.72 -1.89 -21.25
CA ALA A 838 -29.36 -1.22 -22.39
C ALA A 838 -28.50 -1.30 -23.67
N ARG A 839 -27.17 -1.36 -23.55
CA ARG A 839 -26.24 -1.52 -24.67
C ARG A 839 -26.06 -2.98 -25.10
N LEU A 840 -26.12 -3.92 -24.16
CA LEU A 840 -26.04 -5.38 -24.39
C LEU A 840 -27.27 -5.94 -25.12
N SER A 841 -28.40 -5.24 -25.05
CA SER A 841 -29.62 -5.52 -25.82
C SER A 841 -29.45 -5.38 -27.35
N SER A 842 -28.30 -4.88 -27.83
CA SER A 842 -28.00 -4.68 -29.25
C SER A 842 -27.01 -5.67 -29.88
N GLY A 843 -26.65 -6.74 -29.15
CA GLY A 843 -26.00 -7.92 -29.71
C GLY A 843 -24.50 -7.77 -29.97
N GLN A 844 -23.69 -8.39 -29.10
CA GLN A 844 -22.49 -9.16 -29.41
C GLN A 844 -21.90 -9.77 -28.12
N SER A 845 -21.56 -11.07 -28.21
CA SER A 845 -20.89 -11.99 -27.26
C SER A 845 -19.67 -11.43 -26.51
N SER A 846 -19.10 -12.04 -25.46
CA SER A 846 -19.38 -13.19 -24.57
C SER A 846 -18.21 -13.30 -23.56
N SER A 847 -18.29 -14.26 -22.62
CA SER A 847 -17.18 -14.90 -21.86
C SER A 847 -16.95 -14.49 -20.40
N TRP A 848 -17.63 -13.46 -19.88
CA TRP A 848 -17.35 -12.91 -18.54
C TRP A 848 -17.89 -13.72 -17.33
N ALA A 849 -18.92 -14.56 -17.50
CA ALA A 849 -19.75 -15.00 -16.36
C ALA A 849 -19.25 -16.24 -15.57
N ALA A 850 -18.35 -17.06 -16.12
CA ALA A 850 -17.99 -18.33 -15.49
C ALA A 850 -16.90 -18.19 -14.40
N ASP A 851 -15.90 -17.34 -14.61
CA ASP A 851 -14.80 -17.14 -13.65
C ASP A 851 -15.18 -16.12 -12.54
N HIS A 852 -16.03 -15.14 -12.90
CA HIS A 852 -16.57 -14.16 -11.95
C HIS A 852 -17.51 -14.80 -10.90
N ALA A 853 -18.21 -15.90 -11.25
CA ALA A 853 -19.08 -16.63 -10.33
C ALA A 853 -18.28 -17.38 -9.25
N LEU A 854 -17.11 -17.93 -9.58
CA LEU A 854 -16.25 -18.65 -8.63
C LEU A 854 -15.60 -17.71 -7.59
N ARG A 855 -15.20 -16.49 -7.99
CA ARG A 855 -14.55 -15.53 -7.08
C ARG A 855 -15.53 -14.68 -6.26
N ALA A 856 -16.70 -14.36 -6.81
CA ALA A 856 -17.78 -13.73 -6.04
C ALA A 856 -18.28 -14.64 -4.89
N THR A 857 -18.12 -15.96 -5.03
CA THR A 857 -18.47 -16.96 -4.00
C THR A 857 -17.58 -16.84 -2.75
N ASP A 858 -16.32 -16.43 -2.87
CA ASP A 858 -15.42 -16.25 -1.71
C ASP A 858 -15.68 -14.94 -0.95
N ALA A 859 -16.06 -13.87 -1.65
CA ALA A 859 -16.49 -12.62 -1.03
C ALA A 859 -17.85 -12.78 -0.29
N LEU A 860 -18.80 -13.50 -0.91
CA LEU A 860 -20.06 -13.88 -0.27
C LEU A 860 -19.84 -14.84 0.91
N ARG A 861 -18.90 -15.79 0.82
CA ARG A 861 -18.48 -16.68 1.92
C ARG A 861 -18.05 -15.90 3.16
N ARG A 862 -17.23 -14.85 3.01
CA ARG A 862 -16.76 -14.01 4.13
C ARG A 862 -17.87 -13.13 4.71
N VAL A 863 -18.80 -12.66 3.88
CA VAL A 863 -19.96 -11.86 4.33
C VAL A 863 -20.98 -12.71 5.08
N VAL A 864 -21.27 -13.92 4.58
CA VAL A 864 -22.16 -14.89 5.24
C VAL A 864 -21.59 -15.33 6.59
N VAL A 865 -20.29 -15.68 6.66
CA VAL A 865 -19.60 -16.02 7.91
C VAL A 865 -19.70 -14.88 8.94
N ARG A 866 -19.44 -13.62 8.53
CA ARG A 866 -19.52 -12.45 9.42
C ARG A 866 -20.95 -12.10 9.85
N GLN A 867 -21.97 -12.42 9.06
CA GLN A 867 -23.37 -12.21 9.45
C GLN A 867 -23.86 -13.31 10.41
N GLN A 868 -23.44 -14.55 10.21
CA GLN A 868 -23.77 -15.70 11.07
C GLN A 868 -23.08 -15.60 12.44
N GLU A 869 -21.83 -15.11 12.51
CA GLU A 869 -21.13 -14.77 13.76
C GLU A 869 -21.90 -13.75 14.62
N ARG A 870 -22.63 -12.82 13.98
CA ARG A 870 -23.45 -11.82 14.67
C ARG A 870 -24.83 -12.37 15.11
N ALA A 871 -25.31 -13.44 14.49
CA ALA A 871 -26.64 -14.00 14.73
C ALA A 871 -26.67 -15.08 15.82
N HIS A 872 -25.59 -15.84 16.01
CA HIS A 872 -25.54 -17.01 16.92
C HIS A 872 -24.25 -17.06 17.76
N PRO A 873 -24.14 -16.33 18.88
CA PRO A 873 -23.01 -16.43 19.80
C PRO A 873 -23.05 -17.75 20.61
N THR A 874 -21.89 -18.40 20.81
CA THR A 874 -21.71 -19.62 21.63
C THR A 874 -20.85 -19.35 22.86
N ASP A 875 -21.06 -20.10 23.96
CA ASP A 875 -20.29 -19.93 25.22
C ASP A 875 -18.82 -20.41 25.14
N THR A 876 -18.48 -21.29 24.19
CA THR A 876 -17.10 -21.78 23.96
C THR A 876 -16.36 -20.88 22.97
N ALA A 877 -15.12 -20.50 23.29
CA ALA A 877 -14.25 -19.72 22.41
C ALA A 877 -13.96 -20.50 21.11
N SER A 878 -14.67 -20.16 20.03
CA SER A 878 -14.63 -20.87 18.75
C SER A 878 -14.52 -19.89 17.57
N SER A 879 -14.06 -20.41 16.43
CA SER A 879 -13.98 -19.71 15.15
C SER A 879 -14.84 -20.43 14.11
N LEU A 880 -15.50 -19.67 13.24
CA LEU A 880 -16.43 -20.20 12.25
C LEU A 880 -15.74 -20.34 10.88
N VAL A 881 -15.79 -21.52 10.28
CA VAL A 881 -15.17 -21.82 8.98
C VAL A 881 -16.19 -22.50 8.08
N LEU A 882 -16.39 -21.97 6.88
CA LEU A 882 -17.19 -22.63 5.84
C LEU A 882 -16.32 -23.63 5.08
N CYS A 883 -16.76 -24.88 4.97
CA CYS A 883 -16.08 -25.94 4.23
C CYS A 883 -17.10 -26.78 3.43
N ASP A 884 -16.62 -27.81 2.73
CA ASP A 884 -17.44 -28.76 1.97
C ASP A 884 -18.38 -29.61 2.86
N ALA A 885 -18.04 -29.80 4.14
CA ALA A 885 -18.92 -30.41 5.13
C ALA A 885 -20.00 -29.45 5.65
N GLY A 886 -19.96 -28.18 5.25
CA GLY A 886 -20.84 -27.10 5.71
C GLY A 886 -20.13 -26.10 6.61
N LEU A 887 -20.89 -25.39 7.44
CA LEU A 887 -20.40 -24.34 8.32
C LEU A 887 -19.98 -24.93 9.67
N LEU A 888 -18.68 -25.03 9.93
CA LEU A 888 -18.13 -25.64 11.15
C LEU A 888 -17.61 -24.60 12.11
N ARG A 889 -17.83 -24.83 13.40
CA ARG A 889 -17.10 -24.16 14.48
C ARG A 889 -15.95 -25.02 14.95
N LEU A 890 -14.77 -24.41 15.01
CA LEU A 890 -13.55 -25.01 15.56
C LEU A 890 -13.12 -24.26 16.82
N PRO A 891 -12.44 -24.90 17.78
CA PRO A 891 -11.84 -24.21 18.91
C PRO A 891 -10.97 -23.03 18.44
N ALA A 892 -11.05 -21.88 19.11
CA ALA A 892 -10.30 -20.68 18.72
C ALA A 892 -8.77 -20.87 18.79
N ARG A 893 -8.31 -21.92 19.47
CA ARG A 893 -6.89 -22.30 19.61
C ARG A 893 -6.44 -23.36 18.61
N ASP A 894 -7.36 -23.86 17.78
CA ASP A 894 -7.02 -24.79 16.71
C ASP A 894 -6.15 -24.07 15.68
N SER A 895 -4.94 -24.57 15.45
CA SER A 895 -3.96 -23.97 14.53
C SER A 895 -3.75 -24.80 13.26
N VAL A 896 -4.36 -25.98 13.17
CA VAL A 896 -4.08 -26.97 12.13
C VAL A 896 -5.30 -27.16 11.24
N MET A 897 -6.44 -27.60 11.79
CA MET A 897 -7.66 -27.82 11.01
C MET A 897 -8.28 -26.49 10.56
N SER A 898 -8.24 -25.46 11.40
CA SER A 898 -8.75 -24.12 11.08
C SER A 898 -8.02 -23.49 9.89
N ALA A 899 -6.68 -23.61 9.86
CA ALA A 899 -5.84 -23.09 8.79
C ALA A 899 -6.10 -23.84 7.48
N VAL A 900 -6.12 -25.17 7.52
CA VAL A 900 -6.36 -26.01 6.33
C VAL A 900 -7.77 -25.79 5.75
N LEU A 901 -8.82 -25.76 6.59
CA LEU A 901 -10.19 -25.55 6.11
C LEU A 901 -10.43 -24.11 5.62
N SER A 902 -9.76 -23.11 6.21
CA SER A 902 -9.88 -21.73 5.75
C SER A 902 -9.25 -21.54 4.36
N SER A 903 -8.10 -22.17 4.11
CA SER A 903 -7.38 -22.07 2.83
C SER A 903 -7.95 -22.99 1.74
N ASN A 904 -8.28 -24.24 2.08
CA ASN A 904 -8.57 -25.28 1.08
C ASN A 904 -10.03 -25.74 1.09
N GLY A 905 -10.81 -25.39 2.11
CA GLY A 905 -12.24 -25.73 2.21
C GLY A 905 -12.56 -27.23 2.36
N VAL A 906 -11.56 -28.10 2.41
CA VAL A 906 -11.67 -29.56 2.51
C VAL A 906 -10.60 -30.07 3.47
N TRP A 907 -10.95 -31.02 4.34
CA TRP A 907 -10.03 -31.68 5.26
C TRP A 907 -9.78 -33.12 4.81
N GLU A 908 -8.50 -33.49 4.66
CA GLU A 908 -8.05 -34.82 4.20
C GLU A 908 -8.79 -35.35 2.95
N PRO A 909 -8.64 -34.72 1.77
CA PRO A 909 -9.40 -35.06 0.57
C PRO A 909 -9.25 -36.52 0.14
N GLU A 910 -8.03 -37.08 0.22
CA GLU A 910 -7.77 -38.49 -0.14
C GLU A 910 -8.47 -39.48 0.82
N VAL A 911 -8.55 -39.15 2.11
CA VAL A 911 -9.29 -39.95 3.11
C VAL A 911 -10.78 -39.84 2.84
N CYS A 912 -11.24 -38.64 2.52
CA CYS A 912 -12.63 -38.39 2.18
C CYS A 912 -13.10 -39.21 0.97
N ASP A 913 -12.35 -39.18 -0.12
CA ASP A 913 -12.66 -39.94 -1.34
C ASP A 913 -12.66 -41.46 -1.05
N LEU A 914 -11.74 -41.93 -0.22
CA LEU A 914 -11.69 -43.33 0.19
C LEU A 914 -12.88 -43.71 1.09
N VAL A 915 -13.23 -42.91 2.10
CA VAL A 915 -14.43 -43.14 2.92
C VAL A 915 -15.67 -43.19 2.03
N ASP A 916 -15.79 -42.21 1.12
CA ASP A 916 -16.91 -42.07 0.21
C ASP A 916 -17.07 -43.27 -0.73
N ALA A 917 -15.97 -43.91 -1.13
CA ALA A 917 -15.98 -45.11 -1.95
C ALA A 917 -16.31 -46.40 -1.16
N LEU A 918 -16.15 -46.40 0.16
CA LEU A 918 -16.23 -47.59 1.01
C LEU A 918 -17.48 -47.68 1.88
N ILE A 919 -18.17 -46.57 2.13
CA ILE A 919 -19.38 -46.56 2.95
C ILE A 919 -20.52 -47.34 2.26
N GLU A 920 -21.08 -48.32 2.97
CA GLU A 920 -22.24 -49.09 2.51
C GLU A 920 -23.55 -48.45 3.01
N PRO A 921 -24.65 -48.45 2.24
CA PRO A 921 -25.97 -48.07 2.75
C PRO A 921 -26.38 -48.93 3.95
N GLU A 922 -27.16 -48.38 4.88
CA GLU A 922 -27.66 -49.10 6.09
C GLU A 922 -26.56 -49.66 7.01
N SER A 923 -25.37 -49.07 6.98
CA SER A 923 -24.22 -49.49 7.78
C SER A 923 -23.80 -48.45 8.84
N VAL A 924 -22.90 -48.87 9.72
CA VAL A 924 -22.28 -48.01 10.72
C VAL A 924 -20.93 -47.50 10.21
N PHE A 925 -20.74 -46.18 10.23
CA PHE A 925 -19.44 -45.53 10.12
C PHE A 925 -18.96 -45.13 11.51
N LEU A 926 -17.74 -45.52 11.87
CA LEU A 926 -17.14 -45.22 13.17
C LEU A 926 -15.95 -44.27 12.99
N ASP A 927 -16.01 -43.10 13.62
CA ASP A 927 -14.98 -42.07 13.59
C ASP A 927 -14.29 -41.98 14.96
N ILE A 928 -13.06 -42.46 15.08
CA ILE A 928 -12.29 -42.47 16.32
C ILE A 928 -11.28 -41.34 16.30
N GLY A 929 -11.40 -40.39 17.24
CA GLY A 929 -10.71 -39.10 17.17
C GLY A 929 -11.49 -38.10 16.33
N ALA A 930 -12.82 -38.07 16.48
CA ALA A 930 -13.71 -37.30 15.61
C ALA A 930 -13.58 -35.77 15.79
N TYR A 931 -12.97 -35.33 16.90
CA TYR A 931 -12.73 -33.93 17.22
C TYR A 931 -13.99 -33.06 17.07
N VAL A 932 -14.04 -32.14 16.10
CA VAL A 932 -15.18 -31.24 15.84
C VAL A 932 -16.22 -31.80 14.84
N GLY A 933 -16.05 -33.05 14.40
CA GLY A 933 -17.06 -33.79 13.64
C GLY A 933 -17.06 -33.61 12.13
N TYR A 934 -15.95 -33.20 11.51
CA TYR A 934 -15.87 -32.97 10.06
C TYR A 934 -16.31 -34.18 9.22
N HIS A 935 -15.69 -35.35 9.44
CA HIS A 935 -16.06 -36.58 8.71
C HIS A 935 -17.43 -37.11 9.15
N ALA A 936 -17.77 -36.97 10.43
CA ALA A 936 -19.09 -37.34 10.93
C ALA A 936 -20.22 -36.65 10.16
N ILE A 937 -20.11 -35.34 9.92
CA ILE A 937 -21.12 -34.56 9.17
C ILE A 937 -21.19 -34.96 7.69
N ARG A 938 -20.03 -35.13 7.05
CA ARG A 938 -19.95 -35.57 5.65
C ARG A 938 -20.63 -36.92 5.46
N VAL A 939 -20.33 -37.88 6.34
CA VAL A 939 -20.87 -39.24 6.25
C VAL A 939 -22.34 -39.29 6.63
N LEU A 940 -22.78 -38.54 7.66
CA LEU A 940 -24.20 -38.42 8.02
C LEU A 940 -25.04 -37.92 6.84
N SER A 941 -24.54 -36.91 6.12
CA SER A 941 -25.23 -36.34 4.96
C SER A 941 -25.35 -37.32 3.79
N ARG A 942 -24.46 -38.32 3.72
CA ARG A 942 -24.46 -39.36 2.68
C ARG A 942 -25.27 -40.59 3.05
N LEU A 943 -25.15 -41.07 4.29
CA LEU A 943 -25.92 -42.21 4.80
C LEU A 943 -27.39 -41.87 5.05
N GLY A 944 -27.70 -40.59 5.25
CA GLY A 944 -29.05 -40.11 5.53
C GLY A 944 -29.64 -40.78 6.77
N THR A 945 -30.93 -41.13 6.72
CA THR A 945 -31.62 -41.79 7.84
C THR A 945 -31.38 -43.32 7.90
N ALA A 946 -30.72 -43.89 6.87
CA ALA A 946 -30.56 -45.34 6.73
C ALA A 946 -29.35 -45.88 7.51
N GLY A 947 -28.22 -45.16 7.51
CA GLY A 947 -27.02 -45.54 8.26
C GLY A 947 -26.90 -44.84 9.62
N THR A 948 -25.81 -45.13 10.32
CA THR A 948 -25.47 -44.52 11.61
C THR A 948 -24.02 -44.12 11.65
N VAL A 949 -23.75 -42.93 12.18
CA VAL A 949 -22.39 -42.47 12.46
C VAL A 949 -22.16 -42.53 13.97
N VAL A 950 -21.06 -43.15 14.39
CA VAL A 950 -20.61 -43.11 15.78
C VAL A 950 -19.30 -42.36 15.85
N ALA A 951 -19.30 -41.21 16.52
CA ALA A 951 -18.12 -40.39 16.76
C ALA A 951 -17.57 -40.64 18.17
N VAL A 952 -16.27 -40.88 18.30
CA VAL A 952 -15.58 -41.08 19.57
C VAL A 952 -14.60 -39.93 19.76
N GLU A 953 -14.83 -39.11 20.79
CA GLU A 953 -14.00 -37.95 21.11
C GLU A 953 -13.93 -37.75 22.64
N PRO A 954 -12.73 -37.79 23.25
CA PRO A 954 -12.57 -37.60 24.70
C PRO A 954 -12.67 -36.14 25.17
N ASP A 955 -12.42 -35.14 24.32
CA ASP A 955 -12.43 -33.73 24.71
C ASP A 955 -13.86 -33.18 24.85
N PRO A 956 -14.29 -32.76 26.07
CA PRO A 956 -15.62 -32.21 26.29
C PRO A 956 -15.94 -30.98 25.43
N ASP A 957 -14.96 -30.11 25.16
CA ASP A 957 -15.15 -28.89 24.38
C ASP A 957 -15.31 -29.23 22.88
N ALA A 958 -14.49 -30.16 22.38
CA ALA A 958 -14.63 -30.67 21.01
C ALA A 958 -15.95 -31.43 20.82
N VAL A 959 -16.40 -32.22 21.80
CA VAL A 959 -17.71 -32.90 21.78
C VAL A 959 -18.87 -31.90 21.71
N ALA A 960 -18.79 -30.79 22.46
CA ALA A 960 -19.81 -29.74 22.41
C ALA A 960 -19.87 -29.09 21.02
N LEU A 961 -18.72 -28.78 20.43
CA LEU A 961 -18.63 -28.24 19.07
C LEU A 961 -19.07 -29.24 18.01
N LEU A 962 -18.73 -30.52 18.14
CA LEU A 962 -19.16 -31.59 17.24
C LEU A 962 -20.68 -31.69 17.18
N ARG A 963 -21.35 -31.70 18.34
CA ARG A 963 -22.82 -31.73 18.39
C ARG A 963 -23.43 -30.49 17.75
N HIS A 964 -22.92 -29.33 18.10
CA HIS A 964 -23.36 -28.06 17.50
C HIS A 964 -23.18 -28.07 15.97
N ASN A 965 -22.01 -28.49 15.48
CA ASN A 965 -21.72 -28.55 14.06
C ASN A 965 -22.65 -29.53 13.34
N VAL A 966 -23.00 -30.65 13.95
CA VAL A 966 -23.96 -31.60 13.37
C VAL A 966 -25.37 -31.02 13.31
N GLU A 967 -25.83 -30.39 14.39
CA GLU A 967 -27.14 -29.73 14.47
C GLU A 967 -27.30 -28.62 13.42
N GLU A 968 -26.24 -27.83 13.19
CA GLU A 968 -26.26 -26.74 12.22
C GLU A 968 -26.22 -27.24 10.75
N ASN A 969 -25.49 -28.33 10.49
CA ASN A 969 -25.23 -28.77 9.11
C ASN A 969 -26.19 -29.85 8.61
N VAL A 970 -26.77 -30.64 9.51
CA VAL A 970 -27.53 -31.85 9.20
C VAL A 970 -28.97 -31.73 9.71
N ALA A 971 -29.95 -32.16 8.91
CA ALA A 971 -31.36 -32.12 9.32
C ALA A 971 -31.63 -33.01 10.54
N GLU A 972 -32.51 -32.58 11.45
CA GLU A 972 -32.81 -33.25 12.74
C GLU A 972 -33.00 -34.78 12.64
N PRO A 973 -33.75 -35.35 11.66
CA PRO A 973 -33.92 -36.81 11.57
C PRO A 973 -32.62 -37.57 11.22
N VAL A 974 -31.68 -36.90 10.56
CA VAL A 974 -30.36 -37.46 10.19
C VAL A 974 -29.36 -37.19 11.32
N ALA A 975 -29.41 -36.01 11.96
CA ALA A 975 -28.61 -35.72 13.15
C ALA A 975 -28.90 -36.70 14.30
N ALA A 976 -30.15 -37.17 14.44
CA ALA A 976 -30.54 -38.21 15.39
C ALA A 976 -29.88 -39.58 15.13
N ARG A 977 -29.21 -39.77 13.99
CA ARG A 977 -28.43 -40.97 13.66
C ARG A 977 -26.96 -40.88 14.10
N LEU A 978 -26.56 -39.78 14.75
CA LEU A 978 -25.26 -39.64 15.38
C LEU A 978 -25.25 -40.24 16.79
N GLY A 979 -24.36 -41.20 17.05
CA GLY A 979 -23.95 -41.58 18.40
C GLY A 979 -22.64 -40.90 18.77
N VAL A 980 -22.56 -40.26 19.94
CA VAL A 980 -21.30 -39.67 20.43
C VAL A 980 -20.85 -40.41 21.68
N VAL A 981 -19.64 -40.98 21.63
CA VAL A 981 -18.98 -41.62 22.76
C VAL A 981 -17.94 -40.64 23.30
N ALA A 982 -18.28 -39.96 24.42
CA ALA A 982 -17.42 -38.98 25.08
C ALA A 982 -16.35 -39.66 25.96
N ALA A 983 -15.47 -40.44 25.35
CA ALA A 983 -14.43 -41.22 26.01
C ALA A 983 -13.29 -41.54 25.02
N ALA A 984 -12.12 -41.92 25.53
CA ALA A 984 -11.02 -42.39 24.70
C ALA A 984 -11.21 -43.88 24.35
N ALA A 985 -11.06 -44.25 23.08
CA ALA A 985 -11.08 -45.64 22.65
C ALA A 985 -9.81 -46.38 23.10
N TRP A 986 -9.97 -47.51 23.80
CA TRP A 986 -8.85 -48.27 24.37
C TRP A 986 -9.11 -49.79 24.37
N ASP A 987 -8.06 -50.59 24.59
CA ASP A 987 -8.10 -52.06 24.54
C ASP A 987 -8.75 -52.70 25.78
N ALA A 988 -8.77 -51.97 26.89
CA ALA A 988 -9.42 -52.32 28.16
C ALA A 988 -10.05 -51.09 28.83
N PRO A 989 -11.12 -51.27 29.65
CA PRO A 989 -11.63 -50.19 30.48
C PRO A 989 -10.56 -49.71 31.47
N THR A 990 -10.19 -48.44 31.42
CA THR A 990 -9.12 -47.87 32.24
C THR A 990 -9.30 -46.36 32.42
N THR A 991 -8.50 -45.76 33.28
CA THR A 991 -8.41 -44.30 33.45
C THR A 991 -7.12 -43.81 32.79
N LEU A 992 -7.25 -42.84 31.87
CA LEU A 992 -6.15 -42.24 31.11
C LEU A 992 -5.95 -40.79 31.53
N ALA A 993 -4.73 -40.29 31.36
CA ALA A 993 -4.40 -38.88 31.49
C ALA A 993 -4.46 -38.23 30.10
N GLY A 994 -5.25 -37.18 29.94
CA GLY A 994 -5.37 -36.36 28.74
C GLY A 994 -4.58 -35.05 28.89
N SER A 995 -3.86 -34.67 27.85
CA SER A 995 -3.13 -33.40 27.76
C SER A 995 -3.48 -32.72 26.43
N LEU A 996 -3.46 -31.38 26.38
CA LEU A 996 -3.79 -30.65 25.15
C LEU A 996 -2.77 -30.95 24.04
N ALA A 997 -3.26 -31.33 22.86
CA ALA A 997 -2.42 -31.54 21.69
C ALA A 997 -2.12 -30.22 20.97
N ALA A 998 -0.92 -30.10 20.38
CA ALA A 998 -0.48 -28.89 19.68
C ALA A 998 -1.37 -28.51 18.47
N GLY A 999 -2.10 -29.48 17.91
CA GLY A 999 -3.02 -29.29 16.80
C GLY A 999 -4.49 -29.03 17.18
N GLY A 1000 -4.81 -28.94 18.48
CA GLY A 1000 -6.19 -28.95 18.98
C GLY A 1000 -6.61 -30.35 19.47
N GLY A 1001 -7.58 -30.41 20.40
CA GLY A 1001 -8.06 -31.64 21.02
C GLY A 1001 -7.12 -32.20 22.12
N LEU A 1002 -7.37 -33.46 22.54
CA LEU A 1002 -6.65 -34.12 23.63
C LEU A 1002 -5.79 -35.31 23.17
N SER A 1003 -4.55 -35.38 23.66
CA SER A 1003 -3.66 -36.55 23.60
C SER A 1003 -3.74 -37.34 24.90
N VAL A 1004 -4.01 -38.66 24.84
CA VAL A 1004 -4.35 -39.49 26.02
C VAL A 1004 -3.34 -40.61 26.29
N ALA A 1005 -2.75 -40.69 27.50
CA ALA A 1005 -1.76 -41.71 27.89
C ALA A 1005 -2.16 -42.50 29.15
N PRO A 1006 -1.58 -43.71 29.40
CA PRO A 1006 -1.82 -44.45 30.64
C PRO A 1006 -1.40 -43.65 31.88
N SER A 1007 -2.27 -43.55 32.89
CA SER A 1007 -1.93 -42.87 34.15
C SER A 1007 -0.91 -43.69 34.95
N VAL A 1008 0.22 -43.08 35.34
CA VAL A 1008 1.29 -43.74 36.11
C VAL A 1008 1.03 -43.70 37.63
N ALA A 1009 -0.03 -43.01 38.09
CA ALA A 1009 -0.37 -42.88 39.51
C ALA A 1009 -1.74 -43.48 39.85
N PRO A 1010 -1.91 -44.18 40.99
CA PRO A 1010 -3.21 -44.67 41.44
C PRO A 1010 -4.15 -43.50 41.76
N PRO A 1011 -5.47 -43.66 41.56
CA PRO A 1011 -6.44 -42.59 41.76
C PRO A 1011 -6.59 -42.31 43.27
N SER A 1012 -5.84 -41.34 43.80
CA SER A 1012 -6.13 -40.76 45.10
C SER A 1012 -7.22 -39.72 44.94
N ALA A 1013 -8.40 -40.02 45.46
CA ALA A 1013 -9.49 -39.06 45.63
C ALA A 1013 -9.08 -38.05 46.72
N GLU A 1014 -8.35 -37.01 46.34
CA GLU A 1014 -8.35 -35.66 46.94
C GLU A 1014 -7.27 -34.81 46.23
N SER A 1015 -7.68 -33.60 45.89
CA SER A 1015 -6.94 -32.60 45.11
C SER A 1015 -5.50 -32.36 45.60
N VAL A 1016 -4.54 -32.48 44.69
CA VAL A 1016 -3.28 -31.73 44.75
C VAL A 1016 -3.07 -31.09 43.38
N THR A 1017 -3.29 -29.79 43.32
CA THR A 1017 -2.88 -28.91 42.24
C THR A 1017 -1.35 -28.88 42.20
N THR A 1018 -0.75 -29.64 41.30
CA THR A 1018 0.60 -29.37 40.81
C THR A 1018 0.48 -28.35 39.68
N ASP A 1019 1.26 -27.27 39.74
CA ASP A 1019 1.25 -26.11 38.84
C ASP A 1019 1.73 -26.42 37.41
N THR A 1020 1.14 -27.43 36.76
CA THR A 1020 1.23 -27.62 35.30
C THR A 1020 -0.20 -27.49 34.74
N PRO A 1021 -0.54 -26.38 34.08
CA PRO A 1021 -1.87 -26.19 33.54
C PRO A 1021 -2.08 -27.15 32.35
N GLY A 1022 -2.91 -28.19 32.48
CA GLY A 1022 -3.40 -28.92 31.30
C GLY A 1022 -3.82 -30.38 31.41
N ASP A 1023 -3.51 -31.10 32.51
CA ASP A 1023 -3.79 -32.55 32.55
C ASP A 1023 -5.22 -32.88 33.06
N VAL A 1024 -6.04 -33.49 32.21
CA VAL A 1024 -7.44 -33.88 32.48
C VAL A 1024 -7.56 -35.40 32.58
N THR A 1025 -8.40 -35.92 33.48
CA THR A 1025 -8.66 -37.36 33.56
C THR A 1025 -9.69 -37.79 32.52
N VAL A 1026 -9.36 -38.78 31.69
CA VAL A 1026 -10.18 -39.27 30.58
C VAL A 1026 -10.52 -40.76 30.76
N PRO A 1027 -11.79 -41.18 30.63
CA PRO A 1027 -12.15 -42.59 30.65
C PRO A 1027 -11.70 -43.29 29.36
N GLY A 1028 -10.94 -44.37 29.48
CA GLY A 1028 -10.61 -45.29 28.40
C GLY A 1028 -11.63 -46.43 28.34
N VAL A 1029 -12.25 -46.67 27.18
CA VAL A 1029 -13.35 -47.62 27.01
C VAL A 1029 -13.16 -48.57 25.84
N ARG A 1030 -13.71 -49.78 25.96
CA ARG A 1030 -13.75 -50.74 24.85
C ARG A 1030 -14.94 -50.46 23.94
N LEU A 1031 -14.64 -50.10 22.68
CA LEU A 1031 -15.65 -49.73 21.70
C LEU A 1031 -16.65 -50.83 21.35
N ASP A 1032 -16.27 -52.11 21.46
CA ASP A 1032 -17.19 -53.23 21.27
C ASP A 1032 -18.48 -53.10 22.10
N ARG A 1033 -18.37 -52.63 23.36
CA ARG A 1033 -19.50 -52.47 24.27
C ARG A 1033 -20.26 -51.17 24.01
N GLU A 1034 -19.54 -50.08 23.76
CA GLU A 1034 -20.13 -48.77 23.53
C GLU A 1034 -20.95 -48.73 22.23
N LEU A 1035 -20.46 -49.38 21.17
CA LEU A 1035 -21.21 -49.52 19.92
C LEU A 1035 -22.52 -50.29 20.08
N ASP A 1036 -22.53 -51.35 20.89
CA ASP A 1036 -23.75 -52.12 21.18
C ASP A 1036 -24.75 -51.30 22.03
N ALA A 1037 -24.27 -50.31 22.79
CA ALA A 1037 -25.09 -49.43 23.62
C ALA A 1037 -25.73 -48.27 22.83
N VAL A 1038 -25.17 -47.91 21.66
CA VAL A 1038 -25.76 -46.91 20.77
C VAL A 1038 -26.98 -47.50 20.07
N ALA A 1039 -28.18 -47.10 20.52
CA ALA A 1039 -29.45 -47.64 20.03
C ALA A 1039 -29.60 -47.56 18.49
N ALA A 1040 -29.10 -46.49 17.87
CA ALA A 1040 -29.15 -46.29 16.42
C ALA A 1040 -28.25 -47.25 15.62
N ALA A 1041 -27.14 -47.70 16.22
CA ALA A 1041 -26.16 -48.63 15.63
C ALA A 1041 -26.50 -50.11 15.91
N SER A 1042 -27.46 -50.37 16.80
CA SER A 1042 -27.83 -51.72 17.22
C SER A 1042 -28.41 -52.52 16.05
N GLY A 1043 -27.80 -53.66 15.75
CA GLY A 1043 -28.21 -54.55 14.65
C GLY A 1043 -27.65 -54.20 13.27
N GLN A 1044 -26.97 -53.05 13.10
CA GLN A 1044 -26.30 -52.68 11.85
C GLN A 1044 -24.87 -53.25 11.78
N ARG A 1045 -24.39 -53.47 10.55
CA ARG A 1045 -23.02 -53.94 10.28
C ARG A 1045 -22.07 -52.74 10.30
N LEU A 1046 -20.92 -52.88 10.96
CA LEU A 1046 -19.82 -51.91 10.87
C LEU A 1046 -19.13 -52.04 9.50
N SER A 1047 -19.14 -50.99 8.69
CA SER A 1047 -18.62 -51.01 7.32
C SER A 1047 -17.27 -50.30 7.19
N VAL A 1048 -17.12 -49.14 7.82
CA VAL A 1048 -15.91 -48.31 7.74
C VAL A 1048 -15.56 -47.75 9.12
N VAL A 1049 -14.27 -47.80 9.47
CA VAL A 1049 -13.71 -47.23 10.70
C VAL A 1049 -12.59 -46.26 10.33
N LYS A 1050 -12.71 -44.98 10.70
CA LYS A 1050 -11.60 -44.01 10.68
C LYS A 1050 -10.96 -43.99 12.06
N VAL A 1051 -9.63 -44.07 12.10
CA VAL A 1051 -8.84 -44.00 13.33
C VAL A 1051 -7.80 -42.92 13.18
N ASP A 1052 -8.02 -41.80 13.86
CA ASP A 1052 -7.18 -40.62 13.82
C ASP A 1052 -6.69 -40.26 15.23
N VAL A 1053 -5.93 -41.20 15.79
CA VAL A 1053 -5.30 -41.08 17.11
C VAL A 1053 -3.82 -41.45 16.96
N PRO A 1054 -2.98 -40.51 16.47
CA PRO A 1054 -1.60 -40.79 16.09
C PRO A 1054 -0.82 -41.50 17.20
N GLY A 1055 -0.13 -42.58 16.83
CA GLY A 1055 0.68 -43.39 17.75
C GLY A 1055 -0.11 -44.39 18.63
N ARG A 1056 -1.44 -44.28 18.70
CA ARG A 1056 -2.29 -45.00 19.68
C ARG A 1056 -3.43 -45.81 19.05
N GLY A 1057 -3.64 -45.69 17.74
CA GLY A 1057 -4.80 -46.28 17.08
C GLY A 1057 -4.92 -47.81 17.24
N HIS A 1058 -3.80 -48.53 17.42
CA HIS A 1058 -3.84 -49.98 17.64
C HIS A 1058 -4.50 -50.35 18.97
N ARG A 1059 -4.39 -49.50 20.01
CA ARG A 1059 -5.08 -49.67 21.29
C ARG A 1059 -6.59 -49.45 21.13
N ALA A 1060 -6.98 -48.44 20.36
CA ALA A 1060 -8.39 -48.20 20.02
C ALA A 1060 -9.01 -49.39 19.26
N LEU A 1061 -8.30 -49.91 18.26
CA LEU A 1061 -8.73 -51.09 17.49
C LEU A 1061 -8.73 -52.37 18.34
N GLY A 1062 -7.83 -52.50 19.32
CA GLY A 1062 -7.81 -53.57 20.32
C GLY A 1062 -9.10 -53.68 21.13
N GLY A 1063 -9.77 -52.55 21.37
CA GLY A 1063 -11.08 -52.47 22.03
C GLY A 1063 -12.27 -52.84 21.12
N LEU A 1064 -12.02 -53.01 19.82
CA LEU A 1064 -13.00 -53.25 18.75
C LEU A 1064 -12.82 -54.62 18.05
N VAL A 1065 -11.88 -55.45 18.52
CA VAL A 1065 -11.45 -56.70 17.86
C VAL A 1065 -12.61 -57.64 17.54
N ARG A 1066 -13.65 -57.71 18.38
CA ARG A 1066 -14.80 -58.59 18.12
C ARG A 1066 -15.56 -58.13 16.88
N ARG A 1067 -15.80 -56.83 16.74
CA ARG A 1067 -16.44 -56.23 15.56
C ARG A 1067 -15.54 -56.27 14.32
N LEU A 1068 -14.23 -56.03 14.46
CA LEU A 1068 -13.28 -56.15 13.36
C LEU A 1068 -13.26 -57.57 12.75
N ARG A 1069 -13.29 -58.61 13.59
CA ARG A 1069 -13.32 -60.00 13.11
C ARG A 1069 -14.68 -60.45 12.58
N LYS A 1070 -15.76 -59.97 13.19
CA LYS A 1070 -17.14 -60.33 12.82
C LYS A 1070 -17.60 -59.64 11.54
N ASP A 1071 -17.51 -58.32 11.52
CA ASP A 1071 -18.12 -57.48 10.49
C ASP A 1071 -17.13 -57.18 9.34
N ARG A 1072 -15.82 -57.33 9.59
CA ARG A 1072 -14.69 -57.05 8.67
C ARG A 1072 -14.82 -55.69 7.96
N PRO A 1073 -14.95 -54.57 8.70
CA PRO A 1073 -15.01 -53.24 8.11
C PRO A 1073 -13.70 -52.86 7.43
N HIS A 1074 -13.74 -51.95 6.47
CA HIS A 1074 -12.56 -51.22 6.02
C HIS A 1074 -12.07 -50.28 7.14
N VAL A 1075 -10.77 -50.26 7.42
CA VAL A 1075 -10.22 -49.37 8.46
C VAL A 1075 -9.23 -48.41 7.82
N ILE A 1076 -9.43 -47.10 8.02
CA ILE A 1076 -8.50 -46.06 7.62
C ILE A 1076 -7.72 -45.67 8.87
N PHE A 1077 -6.43 -45.96 8.88
CA PHE A 1077 -5.61 -46.00 10.07
C PHE A 1077 -4.48 -44.98 10.00
N GLY A 1078 -4.57 -43.91 10.80
CA GLY A 1078 -3.46 -42.98 11.02
C GLY A 1078 -2.38 -43.63 11.89
N ILE A 1079 -1.16 -43.72 11.37
CA ILE A 1079 -0.01 -44.32 12.07
C ILE A 1079 1.20 -43.36 12.03
N ASP A 1080 1.87 -43.24 13.17
CA ASP A 1080 3.11 -42.48 13.31
C ASP A 1080 4.14 -43.37 14.03
N GLY A 1081 5.17 -43.78 13.30
CA GLY A 1081 6.17 -44.73 13.80
C GLY A 1081 6.90 -44.23 15.06
N PRO A 1082 7.46 -43.01 15.04
CA PRO A 1082 8.07 -42.41 16.22
C PRO A 1082 7.15 -42.34 17.45
N MET A 1083 5.90 -41.94 17.30
CA MET A 1083 4.95 -41.87 18.42
C MET A 1083 4.57 -43.26 18.94
N THR A 1084 4.30 -44.22 18.06
CA THR A 1084 4.03 -45.61 18.47
C THR A 1084 5.21 -46.20 19.26
N SER A 1085 6.45 -46.01 18.79
CA SER A 1085 7.65 -46.42 19.52
C SER A 1085 7.86 -45.66 20.82
N GLY A 1086 7.55 -44.36 20.86
CA GLY A 1086 7.60 -43.55 22.07
C GLY A 1086 6.66 -44.03 23.18
N PHE A 1087 5.58 -44.74 22.83
CA PHE A 1087 4.67 -45.40 23.78
C PHE A 1087 5.10 -46.81 24.22
N GLY A 1088 6.25 -47.29 23.74
CA GLY A 1088 6.79 -48.61 24.09
C GLY A 1088 6.26 -49.77 23.25
N ASP A 1089 5.50 -49.49 22.18
CA ASP A 1089 5.00 -50.49 21.24
C ASP A 1089 5.84 -50.49 19.95
N ASP A 1090 6.12 -51.67 19.38
CA ASP A 1090 6.86 -51.79 18.11
C ASP A 1090 5.89 -51.66 16.92
N PRO A 1091 6.03 -50.65 16.04
CA PRO A 1091 5.18 -50.48 14.85
C PRO A 1091 5.15 -51.71 13.95
N ALA A 1092 6.25 -52.48 13.88
CA ALA A 1092 6.29 -53.72 13.11
C ALA A 1092 5.46 -54.84 13.74
N VAL A 1093 5.37 -54.89 15.07
CA VAL A 1093 4.49 -55.84 15.79
C VAL A 1093 3.03 -55.46 15.58
N VAL A 1094 2.70 -54.17 15.71
CA VAL A 1094 1.35 -53.64 15.50
C VAL A 1094 0.84 -53.96 14.08
N LEU A 1095 1.63 -53.67 13.05
CA LEU A 1095 1.22 -53.91 11.66
C LEU A 1095 1.08 -55.42 11.32
N ARG A 1096 1.89 -56.29 11.95
CA ARG A 1096 1.73 -57.76 11.84
C ARG A 1096 0.45 -58.26 12.52
N GLU A 1097 0.02 -57.61 13.60
CA GLU A 1097 -1.20 -57.98 14.30
C GLU A 1097 -2.45 -57.79 13.43
N PHE A 1098 -2.51 -56.71 12.64
CA PHE A 1098 -3.61 -56.47 11.70
C PHE A 1098 -3.71 -57.55 10.61
N GLN A 1099 -2.58 -58.06 10.12
CA GLN A 1099 -2.58 -59.21 9.20
C GLN A 1099 -3.18 -60.47 9.86
N THR A 1100 -2.90 -60.67 11.15
CA THR A 1100 -3.47 -61.79 11.92
C THR A 1100 -4.99 -61.65 12.12
N TRP A 1101 -5.51 -60.42 12.08
CA TRP A 1101 -6.96 -60.14 12.08
C TRP A 1101 -7.61 -60.26 10.70
N GLY A 1102 -6.84 -60.57 9.66
CA GLY A 1102 -7.33 -60.79 8.30
C GLY A 1102 -7.37 -59.53 7.43
N TYR A 1103 -6.44 -58.60 7.64
CA TYR A 1103 -6.32 -57.36 6.89
C TYR A 1103 -5.03 -57.27 6.05
N GLU A 1104 -5.15 -56.73 4.84
CA GLU A 1104 -4.03 -56.28 4.01
C GLU A 1104 -3.70 -54.81 4.29
N LEU A 1105 -2.42 -54.46 4.23
CA LEU A 1105 -1.93 -53.10 4.42
C LEU A 1105 -1.81 -52.41 3.06
N VAL A 1106 -2.61 -51.39 2.81
CA VAL A 1106 -2.58 -50.62 1.56
C VAL A 1106 -2.21 -49.17 1.90
N PRO A 1107 -1.04 -48.65 1.46
CA PRO A 1107 -0.72 -47.22 1.61
C PRO A 1107 -1.80 -46.35 0.94
N LEU A 1108 -2.18 -45.24 1.58
CA LEU A 1108 -3.15 -44.30 0.99
C LEU A 1108 -2.63 -43.79 -0.37
N GLY A 1109 -3.48 -43.80 -1.40
CA GLY A 1109 -3.09 -43.47 -2.79
C GLY A 1109 -2.54 -44.64 -3.62
N SER A 1110 -2.39 -45.84 -3.04
CA SER A 1110 -2.03 -47.08 -3.76
C SER A 1110 -3.21 -48.03 -3.88
N GLU A 1111 -3.30 -48.79 -4.97
CA GLU A 1111 -4.25 -49.91 -5.12
C GLU A 1111 -3.67 -51.26 -4.67
N VAL A 1112 -2.34 -51.33 -4.52
CA VAL A 1112 -1.57 -52.55 -4.27
C VAL A 1112 -1.22 -52.67 -2.78
N ALA A 1113 -1.45 -53.85 -2.21
CA ALA A 1113 -1.06 -54.16 -0.84
C ALA A 1113 0.47 -54.22 -0.70
N ALA A 1114 0.99 -53.55 0.32
CA ALA A 1114 2.41 -53.50 0.63
C ALA A 1114 2.81 -54.51 1.70
N GLY A 1115 4.07 -54.97 1.66
CA GLY A 1115 4.62 -55.84 2.70
C GLY A 1115 4.86 -55.08 4.01
N VAL A 1116 4.75 -55.75 5.16
CA VAL A 1116 4.94 -55.11 6.48
C VAL A 1116 6.29 -54.38 6.58
N GLY A 1117 7.37 -54.95 6.05
CA GLY A 1117 8.70 -54.31 6.09
C GLY A 1117 8.77 -52.99 5.32
N GLU A 1118 8.04 -52.87 4.21
CA GLU A 1118 7.96 -51.66 3.40
C GLU A 1118 7.13 -50.58 4.09
N VAL A 1119 5.97 -50.95 4.64
CA VAL A 1119 5.10 -50.04 5.41
C VAL A 1119 5.82 -49.55 6.67
N VAL A 1120 6.53 -50.43 7.39
CA VAL A 1120 7.31 -50.04 8.58
C VAL A 1120 8.39 -49.03 8.20
N ALA A 1121 9.15 -49.25 7.12
CA ALA A 1121 10.19 -48.31 6.69
C ALA A 1121 9.61 -46.94 6.30
N ALA A 1122 8.47 -46.91 5.60
CA ALA A 1122 7.79 -45.68 5.19
C ALA A 1122 7.19 -44.92 6.38
N VAL A 1123 6.63 -45.63 7.36
CA VAL A 1123 6.05 -45.04 8.58
C VAL A 1123 7.14 -44.55 9.55
N SER A 1124 8.24 -45.29 9.69
CA SER A 1124 9.38 -44.88 10.53
C SER A 1124 10.13 -43.66 9.99
N SER A 1125 10.10 -43.44 8.67
CA SER A 1125 10.67 -42.26 8.02
C SER A 1125 9.68 -41.08 7.92
N GLY A 1126 8.42 -41.28 8.32
CA GLY A 1126 7.35 -40.28 8.23
C GLY A 1126 6.83 -40.03 6.81
N ALA A 1127 7.27 -40.82 5.82
CA ALA A 1127 6.84 -40.75 4.42
C ALA A 1127 5.41 -41.27 4.20
N LEU A 1128 4.90 -42.09 5.12
CA LEU A 1128 3.54 -42.60 5.12
C LEU A 1128 2.90 -42.35 6.49
N ARG A 1129 1.73 -41.68 6.51
CA ARG A 1129 0.99 -41.34 7.74
C ARG A 1129 -0.37 -42.04 7.87
N THR A 1130 -0.92 -42.51 6.75
CA THR A 1130 -2.24 -43.16 6.72
C THR A 1130 -2.16 -44.46 5.93
N VAL A 1131 -2.71 -45.52 6.51
CA VAL A 1131 -2.78 -46.86 5.90
C VAL A 1131 -4.23 -47.29 5.83
N TRP A 1132 -4.66 -47.78 4.69
CA TRP A 1132 -5.93 -48.47 4.54
C TRP A 1132 -5.76 -49.96 4.86
N LEU A 1133 -6.38 -50.41 5.96
CA LEU A 1133 -6.50 -51.82 6.28
C LEU A 1133 -7.70 -52.38 5.50
N ARG A 1134 -7.39 -53.05 4.40
CA ARG A 1134 -8.39 -53.67 3.52
C ARG A 1134 -8.70 -55.09 4.01
N PRO A 1135 -9.97 -55.44 4.31
CA PRO A 1135 -10.31 -56.77 4.78
C PRO A 1135 -10.06 -57.81 3.67
N VAL A 1136 -9.38 -58.90 4.00
CA VAL A 1136 -9.16 -60.01 3.06
C VAL A 1136 -10.48 -60.75 2.90
N THR A 1137 -11.11 -60.62 1.74
CA THR A 1137 -12.25 -61.45 1.35
C THR A 1137 -11.74 -62.87 1.14
N GLY A 1138 -12.24 -63.82 1.93
CA GLY A 1138 -11.95 -65.23 1.69
C GLY A 1138 -12.48 -65.61 0.30
N ARG A 1139 -11.68 -66.38 -0.44
CA ARG A 1139 -12.17 -67.17 -1.57
C ARG A 1139 -13.37 -68.03 -1.18
#